data_AF-A0A960VAN7-F1
#
_entry.id   AF-A0A960VAN7-F1
#
_cell.length_a   1.000
_cell.length_b   1.000
_cell.length_c   1.000
_cell.angle_alpha   90.00
_cell.angle_beta   90.00
_cell.angle_gamma   90.00
#
_symmetry.space_group_name_H-M   'P 1'
#
loop_
_entity.id
_entity.type
_entity.pdbx_description
1 polymer ?
#
loop_
_entity_poly.entity_id
_entity_poly.type
_entity_poly.pdbx_seq_one_letter_code
_entity_poly.pdbx_strand_id
1 'polypeptide(L)'
;FFGYVYDRVWDLNIIPASFEGGIPYSYLSNFHHFLLLLSIVYTINQENVFQKEKDVKILNLEKSNLEHKEKILYMESKAINENLKVSELKNEFIRIIALSFKEPLQNIVGISESLLDHSEGDLNYDQSQSVHGVLQSSRLLINAINDLSDYSLLESGKLELKNLVFDINIMVEIVISAISPLIGSKDMVFVNKVQESLPLIEADENRLQLILYNLFYSSIQSAREGEIIVSAKPIPGFIKIYITYLGEPFELPTEKFDSTIDISAHNSNPVYNRLFNLMVTVRLVKAQGGRIKIYQEQNKTVIKFTIPVAKDQRKNVVSRKVFKKNWSEYELNSHFKELSGDGEGDQGNILIVDDESLNLETYRNYLEGVGFKVTVTNSGREALVLLNKKSFDLILVDMVMPYMSGPKLCELIREKHDKINLPILLLTNKYSTVDLIETLDYANDYIMKPLTREKLIARIKNLLNLSRMNMAYKRFVPLQMIKLLGKSGITEIKLGDQIEKEMTVLFSDLRSYTMLSEKMTPEENFEFLNTYFRRVGPMIRKHNGYIDKYMGDAIMAVFPNNSDDAVRSAIDIQKAISKFNKTRIKNGLEIIQAGIGIHTGDVILGTIGEDERMEGTVISDAVNLSSRLENLTKLYNASILITMDTFIALENQDDYTLRILDRVKVKGKEKFVTVIEILDGYDDSILEAMLDSKIYFEEGVTFYLNRDFDKALGLFSKVLEFVPDDKATKIYIQRAEYYKEHNVPVDWDGVEILEEKFY
;
A
#
# COMPACT_ATOMS: atom_id res chain seq x y z
N PHE A 1 -25.99 91.21 -51.29
CA PHE A 1 -25.43 90.34 -52.34
C PHE A 1 -25.70 90.91 -53.74
N PHE A 2 -26.96 91.15 -54.15
CA PHE A 2 -27.28 91.77 -55.45
C PHE A 2 -26.53 93.10 -55.71
N GLY A 3 -26.46 94.00 -54.72
CA GLY A 3 -25.68 95.25 -54.86
C GLY A 3 -24.17 95.04 -55.03
N TYR A 4 -23.59 94.05 -54.34
CA TYR A 4 -22.14 93.76 -54.42
C TYR A 4 -21.73 93.10 -55.75
N VAL A 5 -22.62 92.29 -56.33
CA VAL A 5 -22.40 91.65 -57.63
C VAL A 5 -22.63 92.65 -58.77
N TYR A 6 -23.58 93.58 -58.62
CA TYR A 6 -23.83 94.63 -59.60
C TYR A 6 -22.63 95.57 -59.77
N ASP A 7 -22.02 96.00 -58.65
CA ASP A 7 -20.82 96.86 -58.67
C ASP A 7 -19.60 96.17 -59.31
N ARG A 8 -19.35 94.89 -58.99
CA ARG A 8 -18.22 94.14 -59.57
C ARG A 8 -18.37 93.79 -61.05
N VAL A 9 -19.61 93.67 -61.56
CA VAL A 9 -19.87 93.46 -62.99
C VAL A 9 -19.67 94.76 -63.76
N TRP A 10 -20.01 95.91 -63.15
CA TRP A 10 -19.74 97.23 -63.73
C TRP A 10 -18.23 97.49 -63.89
N ASP A 11 -17.43 97.05 -62.92
CA ASP A 11 -15.96 97.16 -62.95
C ASP A 11 -15.27 96.26 -63.98
N LEU A 12 -15.94 95.22 -64.50
CA LEU A 12 -15.37 94.26 -65.46
C LEU A 12 -15.52 94.70 -66.93
N ASN A 13 -16.16 95.84 -67.22
CA ASN A 13 -16.26 96.43 -68.57
C ASN A 13 -16.87 95.50 -69.64
N ILE A 14 -17.73 94.55 -69.24
CA ILE A 14 -18.33 93.52 -70.12
C ILE A 14 -19.53 94.06 -70.94
N ILE A 15 -19.91 95.34 -70.76
CA ILE A 15 -20.94 96.01 -71.57
C ILE A 15 -20.29 97.17 -72.35
N PRO A 16 -20.17 97.11 -73.68
CA PRO A 16 -19.57 98.19 -74.48
C PRO A 16 -20.37 99.48 -74.40
N ALA A 17 -19.68 100.59 -74.14
CA ALA A 17 -20.22 101.95 -74.17
C ALA A 17 -20.47 102.42 -75.62
N SER A 18 -21.58 102.00 -76.23
CA SER A 18 -22.23 102.68 -77.38
C SER A 18 -23.43 101.87 -77.87
N PHE A 19 -24.60 102.10 -77.28
CA PHE A 19 -25.89 101.79 -77.92
C PHE A 19 -26.88 102.89 -77.56
N GLU A 20 -26.89 103.96 -78.37
CA GLU A 20 -28.06 104.83 -78.49
C GLU A 20 -29.16 104.04 -79.19
N GLY A 21 -30.02 103.40 -78.40
CA GLY A 21 -31.15 102.61 -78.89
C GLY A 21 -31.31 101.31 -78.11
N GLY A 22 -31.96 101.39 -76.94
CA GLY A 22 -32.58 100.31 -76.15
C GLY A 22 -31.93 98.92 -76.18
N ILE A 23 -31.31 98.52 -75.06
CA ILE A 23 -30.85 97.13 -74.83
C ILE A 23 -32.06 96.17 -74.93
N PRO A 24 -32.03 95.15 -75.80
CA PRO A 24 -33.14 94.22 -75.97
C PRO A 24 -33.47 93.51 -74.64
N TYR A 25 -34.75 93.48 -74.29
CA TYR A 25 -35.27 92.85 -73.05
C TYR A 25 -34.80 91.40 -72.87
N SER A 26 -34.50 90.69 -73.96
CA SER A 26 -33.98 89.32 -73.96
C SER A 26 -32.59 89.21 -73.32
N TYR A 27 -31.71 90.20 -73.48
CA TYR A 27 -30.37 90.20 -72.88
C TYR A 27 -30.41 90.52 -71.39
N LEU A 28 -31.25 91.48 -70.97
CA LEU A 28 -31.50 91.78 -69.56
C LEU A 28 -32.14 90.58 -68.84
N SER A 29 -33.09 89.91 -69.47
CA SER A 29 -33.71 88.68 -68.94
C SER A 29 -32.68 87.55 -68.78
N ASN A 30 -31.85 87.31 -69.79
CA ASN A 30 -30.83 86.25 -69.74
C ASN A 30 -29.75 86.56 -68.69
N PHE A 31 -29.37 87.83 -68.52
CA PHE A 31 -28.43 88.24 -67.49
C PHE A 31 -29.01 88.10 -66.09
N HIS A 32 -30.30 88.41 -65.92
CA HIS A 32 -31.01 88.21 -64.65
C HIS A 32 -31.15 86.72 -64.30
N HIS A 33 -31.46 85.87 -65.29
CA HIS A 33 -31.49 84.41 -65.10
C HIS A 33 -30.11 83.84 -64.75
N PHE A 34 -29.04 84.35 -65.37
CA PHE A 34 -27.67 83.94 -65.05
C PHE A 34 -27.27 84.32 -63.62
N LEU A 35 -27.58 85.54 -63.18
CA LEU A 35 -27.37 85.98 -61.80
C LEU A 35 -28.21 85.17 -60.79
N LEU A 36 -29.45 84.85 -61.14
CA LEU A 36 -30.32 83.99 -60.31
C LEU A 36 -29.72 82.59 -60.16
N LEU A 37 -29.29 81.98 -61.27
CA LEU A 37 -28.61 80.67 -61.27
C LEU A 37 -27.32 80.70 -60.43
N LEU A 38 -26.50 81.74 -60.56
CA LEU A 38 -25.29 81.89 -59.75
C LEU A 38 -25.62 82.04 -58.26
N SER A 39 -26.68 82.76 -57.92
CA SER A 39 -27.13 82.91 -56.53
C SER A 39 -27.63 81.60 -55.94
N ILE A 40 -28.39 80.80 -56.70
CA ILE A 40 -28.88 79.48 -56.29
C ILE A 40 -27.71 78.53 -56.10
N VAL A 41 -26.76 78.47 -57.05
CA VAL A 41 -25.56 77.63 -56.94
C VAL A 41 -24.73 78.05 -55.72
N TYR A 42 -24.55 79.35 -55.48
CA TYR A 42 -23.83 79.85 -54.31
C TYR A 42 -24.53 79.47 -53.00
N THR A 43 -25.86 79.63 -52.92
CA THR A 43 -26.63 79.25 -51.71
C THR A 43 -26.59 77.75 -51.45
N ILE A 44 -26.77 76.90 -52.48
CA ILE A 44 -26.65 75.44 -52.35
C ILE A 44 -25.24 75.04 -51.90
N ASN A 45 -24.20 75.72 -52.41
CA ASN A 45 -22.83 75.44 -52.01
C ASN A 45 -22.56 75.87 -50.57
N GLN A 46 -23.11 77.01 -50.12
CA GLN A 46 -23.04 77.45 -48.72
C GLN A 46 -23.79 76.52 -47.77
N GLU A 47 -24.98 76.04 -48.14
CA GLU A 47 -25.71 75.03 -47.36
C GLU A 47 -24.92 73.71 -47.26
N ASN A 48 -24.32 73.24 -48.36
CA ASN A 48 -23.49 72.03 -48.34
C ASN A 48 -22.23 72.18 -47.48
N VAL A 49 -21.59 73.36 -47.49
CA VAL A 49 -20.44 73.66 -46.61
C VAL A 49 -20.89 73.68 -45.14
N PHE A 50 -22.00 74.34 -44.84
CA PHE A 50 -22.55 74.39 -43.48
C PHE A 50 -22.95 73.00 -42.96
N GLN A 51 -23.55 72.16 -43.81
CA GLN A 51 -23.90 70.79 -43.43
C GLN A 51 -22.66 69.94 -43.15
N LYS A 52 -21.62 70.04 -43.99
CA LYS A 52 -20.33 69.37 -43.74
C LYS A 52 -19.65 69.83 -42.45
N GLU A 53 -19.68 71.13 -42.13
CA GLU A 53 -19.14 71.64 -40.86
C GLU A 53 -19.90 71.09 -39.65
N LYS A 54 -21.22 70.95 -39.76
CA LYS A 54 -22.06 70.36 -38.71
C LYS A 54 -21.74 68.87 -38.51
N ASP A 55 -21.58 68.11 -39.59
CA ASP A 55 -21.24 66.69 -39.54
C ASP A 55 -19.83 66.48 -38.95
N VAL A 56 -18.85 67.31 -39.31
CA VAL A 56 -17.50 67.29 -38.72
C VAL A 56 -17.54 67.59 -37.22
N LYS A 57 -18.37 68.53 -36.77
CA LYS A 57 -18.54 68.80 -35.33
C LYS A 57 -19.17 67.62 -34.59
N ILE A 58 -20.16 66.96 -35.19
CA ILE A 58 -20.80 65.77 -34.60
C ILE A 58 -19.79 64.62 -34.50
N LEU A 59 -19.05 64.33 -35.57
CA LEU A 59 -18.00 63.30 -35.59
C LEU A 59 -16.90 63.57 -34.55
N ASN A 60 -16.50 64.83 -34.36
CA ASN A 60 -15.52 65.20 -33.33
C ASN A 60 -16.07 65.03 -31.91
N LEU A 61 -17.36 65.32 -31.69
CA LEU A 61 -18.05 65.06 -30.42
C LEU A 61 -18.16 63.57 -30.12
N GLU A 62 -18.54 62.76 -31.12
CA GLU A 62 -18.60 61.30 -30.99
C GLU A 62 -17.24 60.68 -30.72
N LYS A 63 -16.19 61.15 -31.42
CA LYS A 63 -14.81 60.73 -31.18
C LYS A 63 -14.35 61.07 -29.76
N SER A 64 -14.62 62.29 -29.29
CA SER A 64 -14.30 62.72 -27.92
C SER A 64 -15.03 61.87 -26.87
N ASN A 65 -16.32 61.57 -27.09
CA ASN A 65 -17.10 60.69 -26.21
C ASN A 65 -16.56 59.26 -26.19
N LEU A 66 -16.14 58.71 -27.34
CA LEU A 66 -15.52 57.39 -27.43
C LEU A 66 -14.20 57.35 -26.68
N GLU A 67 -13.32 58.34 -26.87
CA GLU A 67 -12.04 58.45 -26.16
C GLU A 67 -12.26 58.57 -24.63
N HIS A 68 -13.27 59.32 -24.21
CA HIS A 68 -13.63 59.42 -22.79
C HIS A 68 -14.12 58.08 -22.23
N LYS A 69 -14.96 57.37 -22.97
CA LYS A 69 -15.49 56.06 -22.57
C LYS A 69 -14.39 55.00 -22.50
N GLU A 70 -13.45 55.01 -23.44
CA GLU A 70 -12.27 54.13 -23.44
C GLU A 70 -11.38 54.40 -22.21
N LYS A 71 -11.19 55.67 -21.86
CA LYS A 71 -10.42 56.06 -20.67
C LYS A 71 -11.10 55.60 -19.38
N ILE A 72 -12.43 55.68 -19.29
CA ILE A 72 -13.20 55.15 -18.16
C ILE A 72 -13.04 53.63 -18.05
N LEU A 73 -13.25 52.90 -19.15
CA LEU A 73 -13.07 51.44 -19.21
C LEU A 73 -11.65 51.00 -18.83
N TYR A 74 -10.64 51.76 -19.26
CA TYR A 74 -9.24 51.49 -18.89
C TYR A 74 -9.00 51.70 -17.39
N MET A 75 -9.54 52.78 -16.81
CA MET A 75 -9.43 53.02 -15.36
C MET A 75 -10.19 51.96 -14.55
N GLU A 76 -11.38 51.55 -14.99
CA GLU A 76 -12.14 50.47 -14.35
C GLU A 76 -11.39 49.14 -14.42
N SER A 77 -10.86 48.77 -15.59
CA SER A 77 -10.07 47.56 -15.76
C SER A 77 -8.79 47.58 -14.91
N LYS A 78 -8.12 48.74 -14.82
CA LYS A 78 -6.94 48.91 -13.97
C LYS A 78 -7.29 48.77 -12.48
N ALA A 79 -8.37 49.40 -12.02
CA ALA A 79 -8.84 49.29 -10.64
C ALA A 79 -9.28 47.87 -10.28
N ILE A 80 -9.94 47.16 -11.20
CA ILE A 80 -10.30 45.73 -11.04
C ILE A 80 -9.04 44.88 -10.92
N ASN A 81 -8.04 45.07 -11.77
CA ASN A 81 -6.78 44.32 -11.72
C ASN A 81 -5.98 44.59 -10.44
N GLU A 82 -5.92 45.85 -9.97
CA GLU A 82 -5.26 46.19 -8.70
C GLU A 82 -5.99 45.55 -7.51
N ASN A 83 -7.32 45.60 -7.48
CA ASN A 83 -8.12 44.94 -6.44
C ASN A 83 -7.99 43.41 -6.47
N LEU A 84 -7.95 42.79 -7.65
CA LEU A 84 -7.70 41.35 -7.81
C LEU A 84 -6.33 40.97 -7.24
N LYS A 85 -5.29 41.76 -7.55
CA LYS A 85 -3.93 41.51 -7.06
C LYS A 85 -3.82 41.66 -5.54
N VAL A 86 -4.50 42.65 -4.96
CA VAL A 86 -4.60 42.82 -3.49
C VAL A 86 -5.38 41.66 -2.85
N SER A 87 -6.47 41.21 -3.48
CA SER A 87 -7.26 40.06 -3.00
C SER A 87 -6.45 38.75 -3.07
N GLU A 88 -5.69 38.51 -4.13
CA GLU A 88 -4.79 37.36 -4.25
C GLU A 88 -3.72 37.36 -3.18
N LEU A 89 -3.05 38.50 -2.94
CA LEU A 89 -2.04 38.64 -1.89
C LEU A 89 -2.65 38.48 -0.48
N LYS A 90 -3.83 39.02 -0.24
CA LYS A 90 -4.57 38.85 1.03
C LYS A 90 -4.92 37.38 1.26
N ASN A 91 -5.41 36.68 0.24
CA ASN A 91 -5.81 35.28 0.33
C ASN A 91 -4.61 34.34 0.50
N GLU A 92 -3.49 34.64 -0.17
CA GLU A 92 -2.22 33.94 0.04
C GLU A 92 -1.65 34.16 1.43
N PHE A 93 -1.71 35.39 1.95
CA PHE A 93 -1.31 35.71 3.32
C PHE A 93 -2.16 34.96 4.36
N ILE A 94 -3.48 34.94 4.18
CA ILE A 94 -4.42 34.18 5.02
C ILE A 94 -4.10 32.67 4.99
N ARG A 95 -3.76 32.11 3.82
CA ARG A 95 -3.37 30.70 3.68
C ARG A 95 -2.09 30.40 4.45
N ILE A 96 -1.07 31.24 4.31
CA ILE A 96 0.22 31.08 5.01
C ILE A 96 0.01 31.16 6.53
N ILE A 97 -0.76 32.15 7.00
CA ILE A 97 -1.11 32.32 8.41
C ILE A 97 -1.87 31.11 8.95
N ALA A 98 -2.89 30.65 8.22
CA ALA A 98 -3.69 29.49 8.61
C ALA A 98 -2.82 28.22 8.76
N LEU A 99 -1.93 27.96 7.80
CA LEU A 99 -0.98 26.84 7.92
C LEU A 99 -0.01 27.03 9.09
N SER A 100 0.56 28.22 9.28
CA SER A 100 1.55 28.48 10.35
C SER A 100 0.97 28.41 11.77
N PHE A 101 -0.34 28.64 11.94
CA PHE A 101 -0.99 28.54 13.25
C PHE A 101 -1.57 27.14 13.54
N LYS A 102 -1.85 26.34 12.51
CA LYS A 102 -2.45 25.01 12.68
C LYS A 102 -1.51 24.06 13.42
N GLU A 103 -0.25 24.05 13.02
CA GLU A 103 0.81 23.20 13.56
C GLU A 103 1.03 23.47 15.07
N PRO A 104 1.28 24.69 15.56
CA PRO A 104 1.42 24.94 17.01
C PRO A 104 0.15 24.64 17.82
N LEU A 105 -1.05 24.75 17.24
CA LEU A 105 -2.29 24.39 17.94
C LEU A 105 -2.51 22.88 18.04
N GLN A 106 -2.11 22.12 17.03
CA GLN A 106 -2.09 20.66 17.11
C GLN A 106 -1.12 20.19 18.20
N ASN A 107 -0.01 20.92 18.37
CA ASN A 107 0.97 20.65 19.43
C ASN A 107 0.37 20.88 20.81
N ILE A 108 -0.39 21.96 20.99
CA ILE A 108 -1.11 22.22 22.25
C ILE A 108 -2.16 21.12 22.52
N VAL A 109 -2.85 20.62 21.50
CA VAL A 109 -3.78 19.48 21.64
C VAL A 109 -3.04 18.22 22.06
N GLY A 110 -1.95 17.86 21.39
CA GLY A 110 -1.16 16.66 21.71
C GLY A 110 -0.58 16.70 23.13
N ILE A 111 -0.02 17.84 23.55
CA ILE A 111 0.49 18.04 24.92
C ILE A 111 -0.64 17.90 25.94
N SER A 112 -1.79 18.51 25.66
CA SER A 112 -2.92 18.50 26.59
C SER A 112 -3.59 17.12 26.67
N GLU A 113 -3.64 16.35 25.59
CA GLU A 113 -4.06 14.94 25.60
C GLU A 113 -3.08 14.08 26.39
N SER A 114 -1.77 14.26 26.18
CA SER A 114 -0.72 13.56 26.92
C SER A 114 -0.77 13.84 28.43
N LEU A 115 -1.12 15.06 28.84
CA LEU A 115 -1.29 15.40 30.25
C LEU A 115 -2.49 14.69 30.90
N LEU A 116 -3.52 14.34 30.10
CA LEU A 116 -4.67 13.56 30.58
C LEU A 116 -4.41 12.04 30.57
N ASP A 117 -3.46 11.55 29.77
CA ASP A 117 -3.23 10.14 29.44
C ASP A 117 -2.09 9.44 30.24
N HIS A 118 -1.63 9.98 31.39
CA HIS A 118 -0.89 9.32 32.52
C HIS A 118 0.63 9.65 32.73
N SER A 119 1.04 9.63 34.03
CA SER A 119 2.33 9.16 34.61
C SER A 119 3.37 10.10 35.29
N GLU A 120 3.05 11.35 35.64
CA GLU A 120 3.79 12.10 36.68
C GLU A 120 2.82 12.89 37.59
N GLY A 121 2.15 12.17 38.50
CA GLY A 121 1.20 12.73 39.47
C GLY A 121 -0.22 12.88 38.91
N ASP A 122 -1.21 12.46 39.70
CA ASP A 122 -2.62 12.61 39.33
C ASP A 122 -2.97 14.10 39.26
N LEU A 123 -3.39 14.58 38.09
CA LEU A 123 -3.99 15.90 37.96
C LEU A 123 -5.20 15.96 38.90
N ASN A 124 -5.25 16.98 39.76
CA ASN A 124 -6.45 17.20 40.56
C ASN A 124 -7.63 17.59 39.67
N TYR A 125 -8.85 17.51 40.22
CA TYR A 125 -10.08 17.76 39.46
C TYR A 125 -10.08 19.12 38.72
N ASP A 126 -9.59 20.18 39.36
CA ASP A 126 -9.53 21.52 38.76
C ASP A 126 -8.48 21.63 37.64
N GLN A 127 -7.35 20.92 37.77
CA GLN A 127 -6.32 20.82 36.74
C GLN A 127 -6.82 20.01 35.53
N SER A 128 -7.50 18.88 35.76
CA SER A 128 -8.11 18.09 34.70
C SER A 128 -9.18 18.89 33.93
N GLN A 129 -10.03 19.64 34.63
CA GLN A 129 -11.00 20.56 34.01
C GLN A 129 -10.30 21.67 33.21
N SER A 130 -9.19 22.22 33.72
CA SER A 130 -8.42 23.24 33.01
C SER A 130 -7.79 22.71 31.72
N VAL A 131 -7.21 21.49 31.75
CA VAL A 131 -6.62 20.84 30.58
C VAL A 131 -7.70 20.46 29.56
N HIS A 132 -8.86 19.98 30.00
CA HIS A 132 -10.03 19.80 29.14
C HIS A 132 -10.50 21.11 28.50
N GLY A 133 -10.49 22.22 29.24
CA GLY A 133 -10.79 23.55 28.72
C GLY A 133 -9.79 24.03 27.66
N VAL A 134 -8.49 23.76 27.86
CA VAL A 134 -7.42 24.04 26.87
C VAL A 134 -7.62 23.19 25.61
N LEU A 135 -7.95 21.90 25.75
CA LEU A 135 -8.22 21.01 24.62
C LEU A 135 -9.41 21.47 23.79
N GLN A 136 -10.51 21.81 24.45
CA GLN A 136 -11.70 22.33 23.77
C GLN A 136 -11.40 23.64 23.05
N SER A 137 -10.67 24.56 23.69
CA SER A 137 -10.26 25.83 23.09
C SER A 137 -9.34 25.64 21.88
N SER A 138 -8.40 24.70 21.97
CA SER A 138 -7.43 24.43 20.89
C SER A 138 -8.10 23.74 19.69
N ARG A 139 -9.04 22.82 19.93
CA ARG A 139 -9.86 22.22 18.87
C ARG A 139 -10.77 23.26 18.20
N LEU A 140 -11.34 24.20 18.95
CA LEU A 140 -12.09 25.33 18.39
C LEU A 140 -11.23 26.21 17.48
N LEU A 141 -9.99 26.52 17.88
CA LEU A 141 -9.06 27.31 17.08
C LEU A 141 -8.63 26.59 15.80
N ILE A 142 -8.36 25.28 15.85
CA ILE A 142 -8.05 24.47 14.67
C ILE A 142 -9.22 24.50 13.68
N ASN A 143 -10.46 24.38 14.17
CA ASN A 143 -11.64 24.47 13.33
C ASN A 143 -11.79 25.86 12.70
N ALA A 144 -11.62 26.94 13.47
CA ALA A 144 -11.67 28.30 12.95
C ALA A 144 -10.60 28.57 11.87
N ILE A 145 -9.40 28.01 12.03
CA ILE A 145 -8.32 28.09 11.05
C ILE A 145 -8.66 27.30 9.77
N ASN A 146 -9.21 26.09 9.91
CA ASN A 146 -9.66 25.31 8.77
C ASN A 146 -10.77 26.05 8.01
N ASP A 147 -11.73 26.64 8.72
CA ASP A 147 -12.81 27.43 8.14
C ASP A 147 -12.28 28.70 7.42
N LEU A 148 -11.20 29.32 7.94
CA LEU A 148 -10.51 30.48 7.35
C LEU A 148 -9.71 30.11 6.09
N SER A 149 -9.07 28.94 6.08
CA SER A 149 -8.40 28.38 4.91
C SER A 149 -9.41 28.02 3.81
N ASP A 150 -10.50 27.35 4.17
CA ASP A 150 -11.59 27.01 3.26
C ASP A 150 -12.26 28.26 2.69
N TYR A 151 -12.42 29.32 3.50
CA TYR A 151 -12.90 30.62 3.04
C TYR A 151 -11.98 31.26 2.00
N SER A 152 -10.65 31.24 2.21
CA SER A 152 -9.66 31.77 1.25
C SER A 152 -9.69 31.03 -0.10
N LEU A 153 -9.81 29.70 -0.06
CA LEU A 153 -9.93 28.87 -1.27
C LEU A 153 -11.26 29.12 -2.00
N LEU A 154 -12.34 29.36 -1.25
CA LEU A 154 -13.65 29.74 -1.78
C LEU A 154 -13.66 31.14 -2.39
N GLU A 155 -13.04 32.15 -1.77
CA GLU A 155 -12.95 33.51 -2.32
C GLU A 155 -12.13 33.57 -3.60
N SER A 156 -11.04 32.79 -3.67
CA SER A 156 -10.16 32.77 -4.84
C SER A 156 -10.70 31.94 -6.01
N GLY A 157 -11.83 31.25 -5.85
CA GLY A 157 -12.40 30.36 -6.87
C GLY A 157 -11.54 29.11 -7.16
N LYS A 158 -10.53 28.82 -6.34
CA LYS A 158 -9.58 27.71 -6.49
C LYS A 158 -10.01 26.44 -5.74
N LEU A 159 -11.21 26.43 -5.17
CA LEU A 159 -11.72 25.25 -4.48
C LEU A 159 -12.07 24.15 -5.50
N GLU A 160 -11.23 23.13 -5.60
CA GLU A 160 -11.54 21.90 -6.33
C GLU A 160 -12.41 20.96 -5.47
N LEU A 161 -13.65 20.74 -5.88
CA LEU A 161 -14.57 19.81 -5.22
C LEU A 161 -14.31 18.37 -5.69
N LYS A 162 -14.09 17.45 -4.75
CA LYS A 162 -13.89 16.02 -5.05
C LYS A 162 -15.21 15.29 -4.93
N ASN A 163 -16.01 15.35 -5.97
CA ASN A 163 -17.33 14.73 -5.95
C ASN A 163 -17.23 13.19 -5.98
N LEU A 164 -17.76 12.56 -4.93
CA LEU A 164 -17.92 11.12 -4.79
C LEU A 164 -19.41 10.76 -4.78
N VAL A 165 -19.72 9.51 -5.14
CA VAL A 165 -21.09 8.98 -5.11
C VAL A 165 -21.28 8.17 -3.83
N PHE A 166 -22.23 8.57 -2.98
CA PHE A 166 -22.50 7.89 -1.70
C PHE A 166 -23.93 8.08 -1.19
N ASP A 167 -24.28 7.34 -0.13
CA ASP A 167 -25.58 7.40 0.53
C ASP A 167 -25.61 8.52 1.59
N ILE A 168 -26.55 9.44 1.46
CA ILE A 168 -26.73 10.57 2.38
C ILE A 168 -27.16 10.12 3.79
N ASN A 169 -27.90 9.01 3.92
CA ASN A 169 -28.32 8.50 5.22
C ASN A 169 -27.11 8.17 6.10
N ILE A 170 -26.13 7.44 5.53
CA ILE A 170 -24.88 7.06 6.21
C ILE A 170 -24.12 8.30 6.67
N MET A 171 -24.01 9.31 5.80
CA MET A 171 -23.30 10.55 6.15
C MET A 171 -23.97 11.29 7.31
N VAL A 172 -25.31 11.37 7.32
CA VAL A 172 -26.06 11.98 8.42
C VAL A 172 -25.83 11.23 9.74
N GLU A 173 -25.80 9.90 9.72
CA GLU A 173 -25.51 9.09 10.91
C GLU A 173 -24.11 9.34 11.48
N ILE A 174 -23.10 9.36 10.60
CA ILE A 174 -21.71 9.63 10.99
C ILE A 174 -21.60 10.98 11.72
N VAL A 175 -22.22 12.03 11.16
CA VAL A 175 -22.13 13.38 11.75
C VAL A 175 -22.95 13.48 13.04
N ILE A 176 -24.12 12.83 13.14
CA ILE A 176 -24.90 12.76 14.38
C ILE A 176 -24.09 12.06 15.48
N SER A 177 -23.44 10.94 15.18
CA SER A 177 -22.60 10.21 16.14
C SER A 177 -21.45 11.09 16.64
N ALA A 178 -20.81 11.85 15.75
CA ALA A 178 -19.71 12.75 16.12
C ALA A 178 -20.15 13.93 17.00
N ILE A 179 -21.38 14.44 16.83
CA ILE A 179 -21.83 15.68 17.48
C ILE A 179 -22.72 15.45 18.71
N SER A 180 -23.33 14.27 18.84
CA SER A 180 -24.17 13.90 19.98
C SER A 180 -23.50 14.16 21.35
N PRO A 181 -22.19 13.88 21.57
CA PRO A 181 -21.52 14.19 22.83
C PRO A 181 -21.51 15.68 23.20
N LEU A 182 -21.63 16.59 22.22
CA LEU A 182 -21.64 18.04 22.44
C LEU A 182 -22.98 18.57 22.95
N ILE A 183 -24.02 17.74 23.04
CA ILE A 183 -25.30 18.09 23.66
C ILE A 183 -25.12 18.34 25.17
N GLY A 184 -24.17 17.64 25.80
CA GLY A 184 -23.89 17.77 27.24
C GLY A 184 -25.09 17.34 28.09
N SER A 185 -25.45 18.16 29.07
CA SER A 185 -26.55 17.92 30.01
C SER A 185 -27.92 18.45 29.55
N LYS A 186 -28.05 18.87 28.29
CA LYS A 186 -29.35 19.31 27.74
C LYS A 186 -30.23 18.09 27.48
N ASP A 187 -31.51 18.16 27.85
CA ASP A 187 -32.53 17.16 27.50
C ASP A 187 -32.88 17.24 26.01
N MET A 188 -31.97 16.78 25.16
CA MET A 188 -32.10 16.87 23.71
C MET A 188 -31.50 15.66 23.00
N VAL A 189 -32.13 15.22 21.91
CA VAL A 189 -31.70 14.04 21.14
C VAL A 189 -31.76 14.32 19.64
N PHE A 190 -30.80 13.79 18.87
CA PHE A 190 -30.87 13.75 17.41
C PHE A 190 -31.70 12.57 16.92
N VAL A 191 -32.61 12.82 15.98
CA VAL A 191 -33.42 11.77 15.35
C VAL A 191 -33.20 11.79 13.84
N ASN A 192 -32.54 10.76 13.32
CA ASN A 192 -32.36 10.57 11.88
C ASN A 192 -33.62 9.91 11.27
N LYS A 193 -34.32 10.64 10.39
CA LYS A 193 -35.49 10.18 9.59
C LYS A 193 -35.20 10.23 8.08
N VAL A 194 -33.93 10.17 7.68
CA VAL A 194 -33.54 10.07 6.27
C VAL A 194 -33.80 8.63 5.77
N GLN A 195 -34.62 8.47 4.74
CA GLN A 195 -34.99 7.14 4.23
C GLN A 195 -33.85 6.46 3.46
N GLU A 196 -33.61 5.17 3.70
CA GLU A 196 -32.60 4.36 2.98
C GLU A 196 -32.89 4.21 1.47
N SER A 197 -34.14 4.47 1.04
CA SER A 197 -34.59 4.32 -0.36
C SER A 197 -34.26 5.53 -1.24
N LEU A 198 -33.56 6.53 -0.71
CA LEU A 198 -33.18 7.72 -1.47
C LEU A 198 -32.13 7.38 -2.55
N PRO A 199 -32.11 8.14 -3.67
CA PRO A 199 -31.06 8.00 -4.68
C PRO A 199 -29.71 8.41 -4.10
N LEU A 200 -28.61 7.90 -4.68
CA LEU A 200 -27.26 8.29 -4.27
C LEU A 200 -26.99 9.76 -4.63
N ILE A 201 -26.22 10.45 -3.80
CA ILE A 201 -25.78 11.84 -4.04
C ILE A 201 -24.38 11.86 -4.66
N GLU A 202 -24.07 12.92 -5.39
CA GLU A 202 -22.73 13.19 -5.95
C GLU A 202 -22.21 14.50 -5.38
N ALA A 203 -21.36 14.43 -4.37
CA ALA A 203 -20.88 15.59 -3.62
C ALA A 203 -19.48 15.37 -3.06
N ASP A 204 -18.82 16.43 -2.61
CA ASP A 204 -17.59 16.30 -1.83
C ASP A 204 -17.92 15.86 -0.40
N GLU A 205 -17.42 14.67 -0.03
CA GLU A 205 -17.72 14.01 1.24
C GLU A 205 -17.33 14.87 2.44
N ASN A 206 -16.10 15.39 2.44
CA ASN A 206 -15.56 16.18 3.55
C ASN A 206 -16.28 17.53 3.68
N ARG A 207 -16.59 18.17 2.55
CA ARG A 207 -17.31 19.45 2.54
C ARG A 207 -18.76 19.29 3.00
N LEU A 208 -19.40 18.18 2.62
CA LEU A 208 -20.72 17.85 3.10
C LEU A 208 -20.73 17.54 4.60
N GLN A 209 -19.74 16.80 5.09
CA GLN A 209 -19.57 16.54 6.52
C GLN A 209 -19.46 17.85 7.30
N LEU A 210 -18.68 18.81 6.79
CA LEU A 210 -18.53 20.14 7.39
C LEU A 210 -19.85 20.95 7.37
N ILE A 211 -20.59 20.94 6.26
CA ILE A 211 -21.93 21.57 6.16
C ILE A 211 -22.85 21.01 7.25
N LEU A 212 -22.96 19.67 7.34
CA LEU A 212 -23.84 19.01 8.30
C LEU A 212 -23.41 19.31 9.74
N TYR A 213 -22.11 19.23 10.03
CA TYR A 213 -21.57 19.53 11.35
C TYR A 213 -21.92 20.95 11.80
N ASN A 214 -21.69 21.95 10.94
CA ASN A 214 -21.97 23.36 11.25
C ASN A 214 -23.46 23.63 11.49
N LEU A 215 -24.33 23.01 10.69
CA LEU A 215 -25.78 23.15 10.86
C LEU A 215 -26.30 22.43 12.10
N PHE A 216 -25.78 21.23 12.41
CA PHE A 216 -26.15 20.50 13.62
C PHE A 216 -25.66 21.22 14.87
N TYR A 217 -24.42 21.72 14.86
CA TYR A 217 -23.87 22.49 15.98
C TYR A 217 -24.68 23.76 16.23
N SER A 218 -25.01 24.51 15.17
CA SER A 218 -25.86 25.69 15.28
C SER A 218 -27.27 25.36 15.79
N SER A 219 -27.80 24.20 15.40
CA SER A 219 -29.08 23.69 15.90
C SER A 219 -29.01 23.38 17.40
N ILE A 220 -27.94 22.74 17.89
CA ILE A 220 -27.73 22.47 19.33
C ILE A 220 -27.68 23.76 20.15
N GLN A 221 -27.10 24.81 19.60
CA GLN A 221 -26.99 26.09 20.29
C GLN A 221 -28.30 26.89 20.30
N SER A 222 -29.17 26.71 19.30
CA SER A 222 -30.44 27.47 19.16
C SER A 222 -31.69 26.69 19.57
N ALA A 223 -31.60 25.36 19.67
CA ALA A 223 -32.71 24.52 20.08
C ALA A 223 -32.99 24.66 21.59
N ARG A 224 -34.28 24.63 21.92
CA ARG A 224 -34.79 24.33 23.27
C ARG A 224 -34.72 22.81 23.48
N GLU A 225 -35.08 22.35 24.67
CA GLU A 225 -35.22 20.92 24.99
C GLU A 225 -36.11 20.19 23.97
N GLY A 226 -35.83 18.90 23.72
CA GLY A 226 -36.59 18.06 22.79
C GLY A 226 -35.77 17.40 21.66
N GLU A 227 -36.34 17.27 20.46
CA GLU A 227 -35.70 16.53 19.36
C GLU A 227 -35.17 17.47 18.26
N ILE A 228 -33.95 17.20 17.77
CA ILE A 228 -33.45 17.71 16.50
C ILE A 228 -33.65 16.63 15.44
N ILE A 229 -34.61 16.84 14.54
CA ILE A 229 -35.02 15.86 13.53
C ILE A 229 -34.34 16.17 12.20
N VAL A 230 -33.61 15.21 11.65
CA VAL A 230 -33.02 15.28 10.31
C VAL A 230 -33.85 14.41 9.37
N SER A 231 -34.30 14.95 8.24
CA SER A 231 -35.04 14.18 7.22
C SER A 231 -34.66 14.63 5.82
N ALA A 232 -34.96 13.83 4.80
CA ALA A 232 -34.66 14.18 3.42
C ALA A 232 -35.75 13.71 2.46
N LYS A 233 -35.94 14.46 1.36
CA LYS A 233 -36.88 14.16 0.29
C LYS A 233 -36.22 14.33 -1.08
N PRO A 234 -36.46 13.41 -2.04
CA PRO A 234 -35.95 13.57 -3.39
C PRO A 234 -36.75 14.65 -4.12
N ILE A 235 -36.06 15.49 -4.90
CA ILE A 235 -36.63 16.43 -5.85
C ILE A 235 -35.89 16.28 -7.19
N PRO A 236 -36.43 16.77 -8.33
CA PRO A 236 -35.75 16.65 -9.61
C PRO A 236 -34.31 17.20 -9.55
N GLY A 237 -33.32 16.33 -9.78
CA GLY A 237 -31.89 16.64 -9.78
C GLY A 237 -31.21 16.81 -8.42
N PHE A 238 -31.95 16.83 -7.30
CA PHE A 238 -31.40 17.09 -5.98
C PHE A 238 -32.09 16.27 -4.88
N ILE A 239 -31.42 16.07 -3.76
CA ILE A 239 -32.04 15.69 -2.49
C ILE A 239 -32.16 16.94 -1.63
N LYS A 240 -33.35 17.18 -1.09
CA LYS A 240 -33.60 18.25 -0.15
C LYS A 240 -33.59 17.71 1.27
N ILE A 241 -32.64 18.16 2.07
CA ILE A 241 -32.46 17.79 3.48
C ILE A 241 -33.12 18.86 4.34
N TYR A 242 -33.73 18.42 5.44
CA TYR A 242 -34.44 19.22 6.42
C TYR A 242 -33.87 18.92 7.80
N ILE A 243 -33.52 19.96 8.56
CA ILE A 243 -33.18 19.89 9.98
C ILE A 243 -34.24 20.70 10.71
N THR A 244 -34.98 20.05 11.60
CA THR A 244 -36.11 20.64 12.30
C THR A 244 -35.92 20.52 13.80
N TYR A 245 -36.05 21.63 14.52
CA TYR A 245 -35.96 21.65 15.97
C TYR A 245 -36.90 22.69 16.57
N LEU A 246 -37.21 22.56 17.86
CA LEU A 246 -37.99 23.54 18.60
C LEU A 246 -37.04 24.66 19.08
N GLY A 247 -37.24 25.90 18.62
CA GLY A 247 -36.35 27.01 18.96
C GLY A 247 -36.41 28.15 17.95
N GLU A 248 -35.67 29.23 18.23
CA GLU A 248 -35.63 30.40 17.36
C GLU A 248 -34.72 30.18 16.14
N PRO A 249 -35.12 30.67 14.95
CA PRO A 249 -34.27 30.60 13.77
C PRO A 249 -33.09 31.56 13.93
N PHE A 250 -31.95 31.18 13.35
CA PHE A 250 -30.80 32.08 13.18
C PHE A 250 -30.72 32.60 11.75
N GLU A 251 -30.17 33.79 11.57
CA GLU A 251 -30.03 34.42 10.27
C GLU A 251 -28.86 33.83 9.46
N LEU A 252 -29.08 33.62 8.16
CA LEU A 252 -28.02 33.26 7.23
C LEU A 252 -27.33 34.54 6.72
N PRO A 253 -25.98 34.57 6.65
CA PRO A 253 -25.26 35.68 6.03
C PRO A 253 -25.65 35.89 4.56
N THR A 254 -25.78 37.15 4.13
CA THR A 254 -26.05 37.52 2.72
C THR A 254 -24.74 37.71 1.93
N GLU A 255 -24.80 37.66 0.58
CA GLU A 255 -23.61 37.84 -0.29
C GLU A 255 -22.96 39.23 -0.18
N LYS A 256 -23.68 40.22 0.35
CA LYS A 256 -23.21 41.61 0.54
C LYS A 256 -22.77 41.90 1.99
N PHE A 257 -22.37 40.89 2.74
CA PHE A 257 -21.80 41.14 4.06
C PHE A 257 -20.45 41.84 3.87
N ASP A 258 -20.40 43.12 4.24
CA ASP A 258 -19.27 44.01 3.98
C ASP A 258 -18.00 43.47 4.64
N SER A 259 -16.93 43.36 3.87
CA SER A 259 -15.62 42.83 4.28
C SER A 259 -14.89 43.69 5.34
N THR A 260 -15.50 44.79 5.77
CA THR A 260 -15.14 45.64 6.91
C THR A 260 -15.63 45.02 8.22
N ILE A 261 -15.15 43.82 8.51
CA ILE A 261 -15.16 43.30 9.87
C ILE A 261 -13.97 43.94 10.58
N ASP A 262 -14.27 44.84 11.50
CA ASP A 262 -13.30 45.47 12.38
C ASP A 262 -12.66 44.37 13.25
N ILE A 263 -11.42 44.01 12.90
CA ILE A 263 -10.62 42.96 13.57
C ILE A 263 -10.38 43.34 15.05
N SER A 264 -10.61 44.61 15.44
CA SER A 264 -10.40 45.10 16.80
C SER A 264 -11.41 44.60 17.85
N ALA A 265 -12.51 43.94 17.47
CA ALA A 265 -13.51 43.41 18.40
C ALA A 265 -13.29 41.94 18.83
N HIS A 266 -12.03 41.46 18.78
CA HIS A 266 -11.65 40.10 19.18
C HIS A 266 -11.60 39.93 20.70
N ASN A 267 -12.75 39.78 21.34
CA ASN A 267 -12.87 39.06 22.60
C ASN A 267 -14.26 38.40 22.71
N SER A 268 -14.26 37.06 22.65
CA SER A 268 -15.26 36.21 23.31
C SER A 268 -16.74 36.38 22.94
N ASN A 269 -17.11 36.62 21.67
CA ASN A 269 -18.52 36.69 21.28
C ASN A 269 -18.97 35.45 20.47
N PRO A 270 -19.69 34.48 21.06
CA PRO A 270 -20.16 33.26 20.38
C PRO A 270 -21.04 33.52 19.14
N VAL A 271 -21.59 34.73 19.02
CA VAL A 271 -22.34 35.19 17.84
C VAL A 271 -21.45 35.26 16.59
N TYR A 272 -20.17 35.62 16.73
CA TYR A 272 -19.26 35.84 15.60
C TYR A 272 -18.76 34.55 14.96
N ASN A 273 -18.39 33.56 15.78
CA ASN A 273 -18.01 32.23 15.30
C ASN A 273 -19.17 31.54 14.57
N ARG A 274 -20.39 31.70 15.07
CA ARG A 274 -21.59 31.19 14.40
C ARG A 274 -21.79 31.85 13.03
N LEU A 275 -21.65 33.17 12.93
CA LEU A 275 -21.78 33.90 11.67
C LEU A 275 -20.77 33.42 10.62
N PHE A 276 -19.51 33.19 11.02
CA PHE A 276 -18.47 32.71 10.13
C PHE A 276 -18.73 31.29 9.62
N ASN A 277 -19.06 30.34 10.51
CA ASN A 277 -19.35 28.96 10.13
C ASN A 277 -20.56 28.86 9.19
N LEU A 278 -21.57 29.71 9.41
CA LEU A 278 -22.73 29.79 8.53
C LEU A 278 -22.40 30.42 7.18
N MET A 279 -21.46 31.37 7.12
CA MET A 279 -20.98 31.93 5.86
C MET A 279 -20.27 30.88 5.00
N VAL A 280 -19.37 30.10 5.61
CA VAL A 280 -18.70 28.95 4.95
C VAL A 280 -19.74 27.95 4.47
N THR A 281 -20.72 27.61 5.32
CA THR A 281 -21.81 26.69 4.98
C THR A 281 -22.62 27.15 3.76
N VAL A 282 -23.03 28.42 3.71
CA VAL A 282 -23.78 28.97 2.56
C VAL A 282 -22.97 28.87 1.26
N ARG A 283 -21.67 29.17 1.32
CA ARG A 283 -20.79 29.10 0.15
C ARG A 283 -20.52 27.68 -0.30
N LEU A 284 -20.26 26.73 0.60
CA LEU A 284 -20.05 25.32 0.25
C LEU A 284 -21.30 24.71 -0.38
N VAL A 285 -22.49 25.00 0.17
CA VAL A 285 -23.76 24.55 -0.42
C VAL A 285 -23.91 25.09 -1.85
N LYS A 286 -23.58 26.36 -2.11
CA LYS A 286 -23.63 26.96 -3.45
C LYS A 286 -22.57 26.41 -4.40
N ALA A 287 -21.33 26.21 -3.92
CA ALA A 287 -20.24 25.64 -4.71
C ALA A 287 -20.59 24.23 -5.21
N GLN A 288 -21.34 23.47 -4.41
CA GLN A 288 -21.89 22.16 -4.78
C GLN A 288 -23.19 22.24 -5.61
N GLY A 289 -23.58 23.41 -6.11
CA GLY A 289 -24.79 23.62 -6.92
C GLY A 289 -26.11 23.64 -6.13
N GLY A 290 -26.04 23.63 -4.80
CA GLY A 290 -27.18 23.61 -3.89
C GLY A 290 -27.69 24.98 -3.48
N ARG A 291 -28.77 24.98 -2.68
CA ARG A 291 -29.36 26.19 -2.06
C ARG A 291 -29.72 25.88 -0.61
N ILE A 292 -29.57 26.85 0.29
CA ILE A 292 -29.93 26.75 1.71
C ILE A 292 -30.91 27.85 2.11
N LYS A 293 -31.86 27.54 3.00
CA LYS A 293 -32.80 28.48 3.61
C LYS A 293 -33.11 28.08 5.06
N ILE A 294 -33.37 29.07 5.90
CA ILE A 294 -33.84 28.89 7.28
C ILE A 294 -35.11 29.70 7.45
N TYR A 295 -36.12 29.12 8.08
CA TYR A 295 -37.40 29.79 8.37
C TYR A 295 -38.07 29.12 9.57
N GLN A 296 -39.03 29.81 10.16
CA GLN A 296 -39.84 29.30 11.26
C GLN A 296 -41.18 28.78 10.74
N GLU A 297 -41.60 27.61 11.20
CA GLU A 297 -42.86 26.96 10.83
C GLU A 297 -43.48 26.35 12.10
N GLN A 298 -44.67 26.83 12.52
CA GLN A 298 -45.40 26.33 13.70
C GLN A 298 -44.54 26.18 14.97
N ASN A 299 -43.82 27.24 15.36
CA ASN A 299 -42.85 27.29 16.48
C ASN A 299 -41.61 26.38 16.35
N LYS A 300 -41.41 25.73 15.20
CA LYS A 300 -40.19 24.97 14.90
C LYS A 300 -39.32 25.76 13.93
N THR A 301 -38.02 25.73 14.14
CA THR A 301 -37.08 26.19 13.12
C THR A 301 -36.85 25.07 12.12
N VAL A 302 -36.95 25.41 10.83
CA VAL A 302 -36.68 24.50 9.72
C VAL A 302 -35.53 25.05 8.90
N ILE A 303 -34.41 24.33 8.90
CA ILE A 303 -33.29 24.53 8.00
C ILE A 303 -33.48 23.57 6.84
N LYS A 304 -33.43 24.06 5.61
CA LYS A 304 -33.45 23.21 4.41
C LYS A 304 -32.31 23.54 3.46
N PHE A 305 -31.64 22.51 2.96
CA PHE A 305 -30.67 22.67 1.89
C PHE A 305 -30.74 21.55 0.85
N THR A 306 -30.16 21.77 -0.33
CA THR A 306 -30.20 20.82 -1.45
C THR A 306 -28.81 20.33 -1.84
N ILE A 307 -28.69 19.04 -2.16
CA ILE A 307 -27.47 18.38 -2.66
C ILE A 307 -27.79 17.68 -3.98
N PRO A 308 -26.94 17.76 -5.02
CA PRO A 308 -27.20 17.11 -6.30
C PRO A 308 -27.26 15.58 -6.19
N VAL A 309 -28.20 14.98 -6.93
CA VAL A 309 -28.31 13.53 -7.10
C VAL A 309 -27.25 13.06 -8.08
N ALA A 310 -26.62 11.92 -7.80
CA ALA A 310 -25.61 11.34 -8.68
C ALA A 310 -26.18 11.00 -10.06
N LYS A 311 -25.45 11.41 -11.11
CA LYS A 311 -25.84 11.10 -12.50
C LYS A 311 -25.79 9.60 -12.80
N ASP A 312 -24.85 8.91 -12.16
CA ASP A 312 -24.64 7.47 -12.28
C ASP A 312 -24.96 6.78 -10.96
N GLN A 313 -26.08 6.07 -10.92
CA GLN A 313 -26.53 5.32 -9.75
C GLN A 313 -25.83 3.94 -9.61
N ARG A 314 -24.90 3.59 -10.51
CA ARG A 314 -24.19 2.28 -10.55
C ARG A 314 -22.73 2.35 -10.12
N LYS A 315 -22.13 3.55 -9.97
CA LYS A 315 -20.73 3.70 -9.54
C LYS A 315 -20.57 3.41 -8.04
N ASN A 316 -19.79 2.37 -7.74
CA ASN A 316 -19.26 1.96 -6.43
C ASN A 316 -20.11 2.29 -5.20
N VAL A 317 -21.17 1.51 -5.02
CA VAL A 317 -21.79 1.34 -3.70
C VAL A 317 -20.92 0.37 -2.89
N VAL A 318 -19.90 0.88 -2.20
CA VAL A 318 -19.18 0.10 -1.16
C VAL A 318 -20.12 -0.26 0.00
N SER A 319 -21.28 0.38 0.13
CA SER A 319 -22.06 0.32 1.37
C SER A 319 -23.55 0.20 1.13
N ARG A 320 -24.04 -1.02 0.91
CA ARG A 320 -25.45 -1.38 1.24
C ARG A 320 -25.60 -2.70 1.97
N LYS A 321 -24.61 -3.61 1.85
CA LYS A 321 -24.62 -4.92 2.52
C LYS A 321 -23.72 -5.02 3.76
N VAL A 322 -22.72 -4.15 3.91
CA VAL A 322 -21.81 -4.19 5.07
C VAL A 322 -22.43 -3.49 6.30
N PHE A 323 -23.21 -2.43 6.10
CA PHE A 323 -23.74 -1.61 7.21
C PHE A 323 -24.97 -2.19 7.93
N LYS A 324 -25.69 -3.16 7.33
CA LYS A 324 -26.89 -3.77 7.97
C LYS A 324 -26.56 -4.89 8.94
N LYS A 325 -25.29 -5.29 9.08
CA LYS A 325 -24.85 -6.29 10.04
C LYS A 325 -23.90 -5.64 11.04
N ASN A 326 -24.48 -5.29 12.19
CA ASN A 326 -23.83 -5.06 13.48
C ASN A 326 -22.95 -3.81 13.62
N TRP A 327 -23.60 -2.68 13.91
CA TRP A 327 -23.08 -1.71 14.89
C TRP A 327 -24.20 -1.38 15.87
N SER A 328 -24.59 -2.37 16.69
CA SER A 328 -25.18 -2.02 17.98
C SER A 328 -24.05 -1.48 18.85
N GLU A 329 -24.32 -0.39 19.56
CA GLU A 329 -23.42 0.24 20.53
C GLU A 329 -22.98 -0.73 21.65
N TYR A 330 -23.65 -1.89 21.75
CA TYR A 330 -23.29 -3.01 22.61
C TYR A 330 -22.28 -4.01 21.99
N GLU A 331 -22.16 -4.10 20.66
CA GLU A 331 -21.23 -5.03 20.01
C GLU A 331 -19.83 -4.46 19.81
N LEU A 332 -19.72 -3.14 19.60
CA LEU A 332 -18.46 -2.41 19.59
C LEU A 332 -17.68 -2.65 20.88
N ASN A 333 -18.32 -2.43 22.03
CA ASN A 333 -17.68 -2.67 23.32
C ASN A 333 -17.43 -4.16 23.60
N SER A 334 -18.17 -5.09 22.97
CA SER A 334 -17.93 -6.53 23.14
C SER A 334 -16.73 -7.04 22.34
N HIS A 335 -16.52 -6.54 21.10
CA HIS A 335 -15.33 -6.88 20.32
C HIS A 335 -14.09 -6.11 20.78
N PHE A 336 -14.27 -4.89 21.31
CA PHE A 336 -13.20 -4.19 22.01
C PHE A 336 -12.84 -4.87 23.33
N LYS A 337 -13.78 -5.53 24.04
CA LYS A 337 -13.48 -6.36 25.22
C LYS A 337 -12.77 -7.68 24.90
N GLU A 338 -13.05 -8.30 23.76
CA GLU A 338 -12.29 -9.49 23.33
C GLU A 338 -10.90 -9.13 22.79
N LEU A 339 -10.71 -7.93 22.23
CA LEU A 339 -9.39 -7.38 21.84
C LEU A 339 -8.63 -6.67 22.97
N SER A 340 -9.32 -6.41 24.10
CA SER A 340 -8.74 -6.12 25.41
C SER A 340 -8.88 -7.34 26.31
N GLY A 341 -8.61 -8.52 25.76
CA GLY A 341 -8.17 -9.62 26.59
C GLY A 341 -6.96 -9.15 27.38
N ASP A 342 -7.00 -9.36 28.69
CA ASP A 342 -5.90 -9.29 29.65
C ASP A 342 -4.78 -10.30 29.28
N GLY A 343 -4.23 -10.16 28.09
CA GLY A 343 -3.12 -10.92 27.56
C GLY A 343 -1.91 -10.01 27.41
N GLU A 344 -0.80 -10.43 27.99
CA GLU A 344 0.54 -9.86 27.90
C GLU A 344 0.77 -8.95 26.67
N GLY A 345 1.22 -7.71 26.92
CA GLY A 345 1.34 -6.64 25.92
C GLY A 345 1.89 -7.08 24.56
N ASP A 346 1.32 -6.52 23.49
CA ASP A 346 1.65 -6.85 22.11
C ASP A 346 3.11 -6.45 21.80
N GLN A 347 4.05 -7.40 21.93
CA GLN A 347 5.50 -7.17 21.95
C GLN A 347 6.14 -6.87 20.58
N GLY A 348 5.51 -6.05 19.73
CA GLY A 348 6.09 -5.67 18.43
C GLY A 348 7.16 -4.58 18.55
N ASN A 349 8.26 -4.71 17.81
CA ASN A 349 9.28 -3.66 17.64
C ASN A 349 8.91 -2.78 16.44
N ILE A 350 8.62 -1.51 16.70
CA ILE A 350 8.16 -0.56 15.68
C ILE A 350 9.23 0.52 15.46
N LEU A 351 9.53 0.80 14.19
CA LEU A 351 10.36 1.94 13.79
C LEU A 351 9.49 3.08 13.28
N ILE A 352 9.67 4.29 13.78
CA ILE A 352 8.99 5.51 13.32
C ILE A 352 10.00 6.43 12.64
N VAL A 353 9.69 6.87 11.43
CA VAL A 353 10.51 7.80 10.64
C VAL A 353 9.65 9.01 10.26
N ASP A 354 9.94 10.15 10.89
CA ASP A 354 9.25 11.43 10.69
C ASP A 354 10.24 12.55 11.03
N ASP A 355 10.39 13.57 10.19
CA ASP A 355 11.36 14.64 10.41
C ASP A 355 10.95 15.63 11.51
N GLU A 356 9.67 15.60 11.90
CA GLU A 356 9.13 16.44 12.95
C GLU A 356 9.23 15.73 14.31
N SER A 357 10.13 16.20 15.18
CA SER A 357 10.40 15.61 16.49
C SER A 357 9.16 15.43 17.38
N LEU A 358 8.15 16.28 17.21
CA LEU A 358 6.93 16.20 18.01
C LEU A 358 5.99 15.08 17.53
N ASN A 359 5.91 14.82 16.22
CA ASN A 359 5.18 13.66 15.68
C ASN A 359 5.79 12.37 16.23
N LEU A 360 7.13 12.29 16.25
CA LEU A 360 7.85 11.14 16.80
C LEU A 360 7.48 10.87 18.26
N GLU A 361 7.44 11.92 19.10
CA GLU A 361 7.10 11.78 20.52
C GLU A 361 5.63 11.40 20.72
N THR A 362 4.72 12.02 19.96
CA THR A 362 3.29 11.73 20.01
C THR A 362 3.00 10.27 19.64
N TYR A 363 3.54 9.80 18.52
CA TYR A 363 3.34 8.43 18.06
C TYR A 363 4.04 7.41 18.94
N ARG A 364 5.22 7.75 19.49
CA ARG A 364 5.87 6.94 20.51
C ARG A 364 4.93 6.72 21.71
N ASN A 365 4.40 7.79 22.30
CA ASN A 365 3.54 7.70 23.47
C ASN A 365 2.28 6.88 23.19
N TYR A 366 1.67 7.05 22.02
CA TYR A 366 0.51 6.26 21.61
C TYR A 366 0.79 4.76 21.57
N LEU A 367 1.96 4.35 21.08
CA LEU A 367 2.30 2.95 20.85
C LEU A 367 2.95 2.28 22.07
N GLU A 368 3.85 2.97 22.78
CA GLU A 368 4.43 2.49 24.03
C GLU A 368 3.35 2.31 25.10
N GLY A 369 2.34 3.19 25.14
CA GLY A 369 1.17 3.05 26.02
C GLY A 369 0.30 1.81 25.78
N VAL A 370 0.53 1.06 24.69
CA VAL A 370 -0.15 -0.21 24.38
C VAL A 370 0.82 -1.41 24.44
N GLY A 371 2.08 -1.17 24.83
CA GLY A 371 3.09 -2.21 25.05
C GLY A 371 4.04 -2.46 23.87
N PHE A 372 3.99 -1.66 22.80
CA PHE A 372 4.95 -1.77 21.70
C PHE A 372 6.32 -1.20 22.09
N LYS A 373 7.40 -1.79 21.56
CA LYS A 373 8.75 -1.23 21.68
C LYS A 373 9.02 -0.30 20.52
N VAL A 374 9.18 0.99 20.79
CA VAL A 374 9.29 2.01 19.74
C VAL A 374 10.72 2.55 19.61
N THR A 375 11.26 2.48 18.41
CA THR A 375 12.45 3.24 18.01
C THR A 375 12.03 4.35 17.06
N VAL A 376 12.54 5.55 17.28
CA VAL A 376 12.25 6.72 16.42
C VAL A 376 13.52 7.22 15.76
N THR A 377 13.37 7.84 14.60
CA THR A 377 14.45 8.55 13.90
C THR A 377 13.85 9.68 13.07
N ASN A 378 14.63 10.75 12.90
CA ASN A 378 14.21 11.95 12.16
C ASN A 378 14.63 11.93 10.68
N SER A 379 15.24 10.85 10.19
CA SER A 379 15.70 10.80 8.80
C SER A 379 15.68 9.39 8.21
N GLY A 380 15.33 9.30 6.92
CA GLY A 380 15.35 8.03 6.21
C GLY A 380 16.74 7.38 6.13
N ARG A 381 17.82 8.18 6.13
CA ARG A 381 19.20 7.63 6.12
C ARG A 381 19.53 6.91 7.42
N GLU A 382 19.18 7.49 8.56
CA GLU A 382 19.38 6.83 9.85
C GLU A 382 18.46 5.61 10.00
N ALA A 383 17.23 5.66 9.47
CA ALA A 383 16.35 4.50 9.41
C ALA A 383 17.01 3.29 8.72
N LEU A 384 17.69 3.49 7.57
CA LEU A 384 18.44 2.43 6.89
C LEU A 384 19.62 1.91 7.72
N VAL A 385 20.30 2.77 8.48
CA VAL A 385 21.38 2.34 9.39
C VAL A 385 20.82 1.49 10.53
N LEU A 386 19.67 1.89 11.10
CA LEU A 386 18.99 1.13 12.16
C LEU A 386 18.51 -0.23 11.67
N LEU A 387 17.98 -0.32 10.45
CA LEU A 387 17.52 -1.58 9.84
C LEU A 387 18.65 -2.59 9.63
N ASN A 388 19.89 -2.15 9.45
CA ASN A 388 21.05 -3.06 9.39
C ASN A 388 21.53 -3.51 10.79
N LYS A 389 21.15 -2.80 11.86
CA LYS A 389 21.60 -3.08 13.24
C LYS A 389 20.57 -3.80 14.09
N LYS A 390 19.28 -3.61 13.81
CA LYS A 390 18.14 -4.10 14.59
C LYS A 390 17.06 -4.63 13.65
N SER A 391 16.30 -5.61 14.13
CA SER A 391 15.10 -6.11 13.46
C SER A 391 13.86 -5.35 13.96
N PHE A 392 12.95 -5.04 13.04
CA PHE A 392 11.67 -4.41 13.33
C PHE A 392 10.53 -5.25 12.72
N ASP A 393 9.35 -5.17 13.31
CA ASP A 393 8.15 -5.89 12.87
C ASP A 393 7.23 -5.01 12.01
N LEU A 394 7.36 -3.69 12.12
CA LEU A 394 6.63 -2.70 11.31
C LEU A 394 7.40 -1.37 11.27
N ILE A 395 7.27 -0.64 10.17
CA ILE A 395 7.81 0.73 10.04
C ILE A 395 6.67 1.71 9.75
N LEU A 396 6.64 2.83 10.47
CA LEU A 396 5.86 4.02 10.14
C LEU A 396 6.75 5.01 9.41
N VAL A 397 6.31 5.50 8.26
CA VAL A 397 7.11 6.42 7.42
C VAL A 397 6.27 7.62 7.03
N ASP A 398 6.73 8.82 7.37
CA ASP A 398 6.15 10.05 6.81
C ASP A 398 6.48 10.19 5.32
N MET A 399 5.51 10.68 4.54
CA MET A 399 5.69 10.84 3.10
C MET A 399 6.66 11.96 2.73
N VAL A 400 6.72 13.05 3.50
CA VAL A 400 7.41 14.29 3.14
C VAL A 400 8.48 14.60 4.16
N MET A 401 9.69 14.08 3.92
CA MET A 401 10.86 14.33 4.77
C MET A 401 11.99 15.02 3.98
N PRO A 402 12.80 15.88 4.62
CA PRO A 402 13.98 16.52 4.03
C PRO A 402 15.06 15.50 3.63
N TYR A 403 15.83 15.85 2.59
CA TYR A 403 16.96 15.08 2.02
C TYR A 403 16.61 13.72 1.39
N MET A 404 15.72 12.94 2.00
CA MET A 404 15.21 11.67 1.50
C MET A 404 13.71 11.58 1.76
N SER A 405 12.91 11.51 0.69
CA SER A 405 11.46 11.39 0.80
C SER A 405 11.03 10.00 1.29
N GLY A 406 9.84 9.91 1.90
CA GLY A 406 9.25 8.64 2.33
C GLY A 406 9.15 7.60 1.23
N PRO A 407 8.70 7.95 0.00
CA PRO A 407 8.68 7.02 -1.13
C PRO A 407 10.07 6.47 -1.48
N LYS A 408 11.10 7.33 -1.51
CA LYS A 408 12.47 6.86 -1.81
C LYS A 408 13.01 5.94 -0.72
N LEU A 409 12.67 6.21 0.54
CA LEU A 409 13.01 5.32 1.65
C LEU A 409 12.33 3.95 1.48
N CYS A 410 11.04 3.92 1.14
CA CYS A 410 10.30 2.67 0.93
C CYS A 410 10.91 1.82 -0.19
N GLU A 411 11.28 2.44 -1.31
CA GLU A 411 11.97 1.78 -2.42
C GLU A 411 13.28 1.10 -1.95
N LEU A 412 14.13 1.84 -1.23
CA LEU A 412 15.41 1.33 -0.72
C LEU A 412 15.24 0.21 0.32
N ILE A 413 14.19 0.28 1.16
CA ILE A 413 13.88 -0.80 2.10
C ILE A 413 13.52 -2.09 1.34
N ARG A 414 12.82 -1.98 0.20
CA ARG A 414 12.36 -3.13 -0.60
C ARG A 414 13.47 -3.84 -1.37
N GLU A 415 14.64 -3.23 -1.52
CA GLU A 415 15.83 -3.93 -2.05
C GLU A 415 16.30 -5.07 -1.14
N LYS A 416 16.03 -4.97 0.17
CA LYS A 416 16.50 -5.97 1.17
C LYS A 416 15.38 -6.65 1.96
N HIS A 417 14.21 -6.03 2.08
CA HIS A 417 13.12 -6.53 2.93
C HIS A 417 11.80 -6.60 2.15
N ASP A 418 11.21 -7.79 2.06
CA ASP A 418 9.91 -7.98 1.41
C ASP A 418 8.74 -7.40 2.22
N LYS A 419 7.66 -7.05 1.51
CA LYS A 419 6.42 -6.52 2.09
C LYS A 419 5.79 -7.40 3.17
N ILE A 420 6.02 -8.71 3.09
CA ILE A 420 5.41 -9.66 4.02
C ILE A 420 6.16 -9.67 5.34
N ASN A 421 7.50 -9.70 5.31
CA ASN A 421 8.32 -9.73 6.51
C ASN A 421 8.42 -8.37 7.21
N LEU A 422 8.38 -7.26 6.46
CA LEU A 422 8.51 -5.92 7.01
C LEU A 422 7.44 -4.98 6.43
N PRO A 423 6.24 -4.96 7.04
CA PRO A 423 5.18 -4.06 6.64
C PRO A 423 5.56 -2.59 6.86
N ILE A 424 5.24 -1.75 5.88
CA ILE A 424 5.42 -0.29 5.97
C ILE A 424 4.04 0.37 5.97
N LEU A 425 3.79 1.23 6.96
CA LEU A 425 2.60 2.07 7.09
C LEU A 425 2.98 3.52 6.80
N LEU A 426 2.43 4.10 5.73
CA LEU A 426 2.70 5.49 5.37
C LEU A 426 1.83 6.44 6.18
N LEU A 427 2.41 7.57 6.60
CA LEU A 427 1.68 8.71 7.15
C LEU A 427 1.71 9.85 6.13
N THR A 428 0.55 10.40 5.79
CA THR A 428 0.46 11.41 4.71
C THR A 428 -0.47 12.58 5.02
N ASN A 429 -0.02 13.79 4.69
CA ASN A 429 -0.81 15.03 4.68
C ASN A 429 -1.48 15.30 3.31
N LYS A 430 -1.07 14.60 2.24
CA LYS A 430 -1.44 14.93 0.85
C LYS A 430 -2.55 14.03 0.29
N TYR A 431 -3.51 14.65 -0.39
CA TYR A 431 -4.58 13.98 -1.14
C TYR A 431 -4.23 13.73 -2.63
N SER A 432 -2.96 13.82 -3.02
CA SER A 432 -2.53 13.50 -4.40
C SER A 432 -2.61 11.99 -4.57
N THR A 433 -3.57 11.52 -5.37
CA THR A 433 -3.81 10.09 -5.59
C THR A 433 -2.68 9.43 -6.37
N VAL A 434 -1.95 10.17 -7.20
CA VAL A 434 -0.89 9.61 -8.07
C VAL A 434 0.33 9.18 -7.26
N ASP A 435 0.90 10.10 -6.48
CA ASP A 435 2.11 9.82 -5.67
C ASP A 435 1.85 8.72 -4.63
N LEU A 436 0.63 8.68 -4.06
CA LEU A 436 0.26 7.67 -3.08
C LEU A 436 0.12 6.28 -3.73
N ILE A 437 -0.51 6.19 -4.90
CA ILE A 437 -0.68 4.90 -5.61
C ILE A 437 0.69 4.32 -5.97
N GLU A 438 1.61 5.13 -6.52
CA GLU A 438 2.97 4.67 -6.83
C GLU A 438 3.74 4.25 -5.57
N THR A 439 3.56 4.97 -4.46
CA THR A 439 4.25 4.61 -3.21
C THR A 439 3.69 3.33 -2.58
N LEU A 440 2.41 3.02 -2.78
CA LEU A 440 1.79 1.77 -2.31
C LEU A 440 2.33 0.52 -2.99
N ASP A 441 3.05 0.64 -4.11
CA ASP A 441 3.83 -0.48 -4.67
C ASP A 441 4.97 -0.92 -3.76
N TYR A 442 5.42 -0.03 -2.86
CA TYR A 442 6.46 -0.31 -1.86
C TYR A 442 5.90 -0.42 -0.43
N ALA A 443 4.86 0.34 -0.08
CA ALA A 443 4.22 0.26 1.24
C ALA A 443 3.09 -0.78 1.32
N ASN A 444 2.60 -1.05 2.53
CA ASN A 444 1.51 -2.01 2.76
C ASN A 444 0.16 -1.32 2.97
N ASP A 445 0.16 -0.16 3.62
CA ASP A 445 -1.05 0.63 3.86
C ASP A 445 -0.66 2.10 4.12
N TYR A 446 -1.65 2.98 4.27
CA TYR A 446 -1.44 4.38 4.61
C TYR A 446 -2.48 4.89 5.61
N ILE A 447 -2.11 5.95 6.35
CA ILE A 447 -3.01 6.73 7.19
C ILE A 447 -2.87 8.21 6.83
N MET A 448 -4.01 8.85 6.66
CA MET A 448 -4.07 10.30 6.48
C MET A 448 -3.95 11.03 7.82
N LYS A 449 -3.09 12.04 7.85
CA LYS A 449 -2.99 13.05 8.91
C LYS A 449 -4.10 14.10 8.69
N PRO A 450 -4.82 14.55 9.74
CA PRO A 450 -4.65 14.20 11.15
C PRO A 450 -5.22 12.80 11.48
N LEU A 451 -4.44 12.02 12.23
CA LEU A 451 -4.78 10.67 12.66
C LEU A 451 -5.09 10.64 14.15
N THR A 452 -5.98 9.74 14.57
CA THR A 452 -6.26 9.50 16.00
C THR A 452 -5.48 8.29 16.50
N ARG A 453 -5.26 8.23 17.81
CA ARG A 453 -4.60 7.10 18.48
C ARG A 453 -5.25 5.76 18.12
N GLU A 454 -6.58 5.69 18.14
CA GLU A 454 -7.34 4.45 17.86
C GLU A 454 -7.13 3.99 16.43
N LYS A 455 -7.17 4.92 15.46
CA LYS A 455 -6.94 4.61 14.03
C LYS A 455 -5.54 4.07 13.81
N LEU A 456 -4.53 4.66 14.45
CA LEU A 456 -3.15 4.24 14.34
C LEU A 456 -2.93 2.82 14.86
N ILE A 457 -3.38 2.57 16.09
CA ILE A 457 -3.23 1.27 16.76
C ILE A 457 -3.97 0.18 15.99
N ALA A 458 -5.21 0.44 15.54
CA ALA A 458 -5.99 -0.54 14.79
C ALA A 458 -5.30 -0.97 13.50
N ARG A 459 -4.73 -0.01 12.75
CA ARG A 459 -4.00 -0.30 11.50
C ARG A 459 -2.72 -1.07 11.74
N ILE A 460 -1.94 -0.69 12.75
CA ILE A 460 -0.71 -1.38 13.13
C ILE A 460 -1.01 -2.82 13.56
N LYS A 461 -1.98 -3.03 14.45
CA LYS A 461 -2.38 -4.37 14.89
C LYS A 461 -2.82 -5.25 13.73
N ASN A 462 -3.59 -4.69 12.78
CA ASN A 462 -4.01 -5.43 11.59
C ASN A 462 -2.82 -5.84 10.72
N LEU A 463 -1.89 -4.91 10.42
CA LEU A 463 -0.70 -5.20 9.62
C LEU A 463 0.23 -6.22 10.29
N LEU A 464 0.43 -6.11 11.61
CA LEU A 464 1.20 -7.08 12.38
C LEU A 464 0.53 -8.46 12.36
N ASN A 465 -0.80 -8.52 12.50
CA ASN A 465 -1.54 -9.78 12.44
C ASN A 465 -1.43 -10.44 11.05
N LEU A 466 -1.59 -9.66 9.97
CA LEU A 466 -1.39 -10.14 8.60
C LEU A 466 0.04 -10.63 8.36
N SER A 467 1.04 -9.90 8.86
CA SER A 467 2.46 -10.30 8.80
C SER A 467 2.69 -11.62 9.55
N ARG A 468 2.19 -11.75 10.79
CA ARG A 468 2.28 -12.97 11.61
C ARG A 468 1.59 -14.16 10.94
N MET A 469 0.39 -13.99 10.39
CA MET A 469 -0.32 -15.03 9.64
C MET A 469 0.48 -15.47 8.42
N ASN A 470 0.97 -14.53 7.61
CA ASN A 470 1.77 -14.86 6.44
C ASN A 470 3.09 -15.54 6.82
N MET A 471 3.73 -15.14 7.92
CA MET A 471 4.91 -15.80 8.45
C MET A 471 4.61 -17.22 8.95
N ALA A 472 3.43 -17.45 9.52
CA ALA A 472 2.97 -18.79 9.86
C ALA A 472 2.76 -19.64 8.60
N TYR A 473 2.10 -19.11 7.56
CA TYR A 473 1.93 -19.80 6.27
C TYR A 473 3.26 -20.17 5.60
N LYS A 474 4.29 -19.31 5.69
CA LYS A 474 5.65 -19.60 5.20
C LYS A 474 6.29 -20.85 5.84
N ARG A 475 5.82 -21.30 7.01
CA ARG A 475 6.29 -22.55 7.66
C ARG A 475 5.69 -23.80 7.04
N PHE A 476 4.55 -23.66 6.35
CA PHE A 476 3.83 -24.76 5.70
C PHE A 476 4.02 -24.77 4.18
N VAL A 477 4.38 -23.64 3.57
CA VAL A 477 4.61 -23.53 2.13
C VAL A 477 6.03 -23.04 1.84
N PRO A 478 6.91 -23.85 1.24
CA PRO A 478 8.26 -23.43 0.89
C PRO A 478 8.26 -22.26 -0.12
N LEU A 479 8.68 -21.07 0.31
CA LEU A 479 8.76 -19.89 -0.58
C LEU A 479 9.66 -20.10 -1.80
N GLN A 480 10.67 -20.95 -1.67
CA GLN A 480 11.60 -21.27 -2.75
C GLN A 480 10.88 -21.93 -3.92
N MET A 481 9.91 -22.80 -3.66
CA MET A 481 9.05 -23.38 -4.68
C MET A 481 8.27 -22.32 -5.46
N ILE A 482 7.66 -21.36 -4.74
CA ILE A 482 6.89 -20.27 -5.36
C ILE A 482 7.76 -19.47 -6.35
N LYS A 483 8.99 -19.16 -5.93
CA LYS A 483 9.98 -18.46 -6.77
C LYS A 483 10.40 -19.29 -7.97
N LEU A 484 10.62 -20.59 -7.80
CA LEU A 484 10.99 -21.49 -8.90
C LEU A 484 9.87 -21.58 -9.95
N LEU A 485 8.61 -21.61 -9.53
CA LEU A 485 7.43 -21.55 -10.41
C LEU A 485 7.25 -20.19 -11.13
N GLY A 486 8.15 -19.22 -10.88
CA GLY A 486 8.10 -17.89 -11.49
C GLY A 486 6.93 -17.03 -10.99
N LYS A 487 6.42 -17.30 -9.78
CA LYS A 487 5.27 -16.59 -9.20
C LYS A 487 5.73 -15.58 -8.16
N SER A 488 5.01 -14.47 -8.04
CA SER A 488 5.34 -13.39 -7.11
C SER A 488 4.83 -13.66 -5.69
N GLY A 489 3.87 -14.58 -5.54
CA GLY A 489 3.27 -14.94 -4.26
C GLY A 489 2.32 -16.14 -4.32
N ILE A 490 1.90 -16.60 -3.14
CA ILE A 490 1.03 -17.79 -2.98
C ILE A 490 -0.32 -17.65 -3.70
N THR A 491 -0.83 -16.42 -3.85
CA THR A 491 -2.12 -16.14 -4.50
C THR A 491 -2.11 -16.31 -6.02
N GLU A 492 -0.93 -16.35 -6.65
CA GLU A 492 -0.78 -16.56 -8.09
C GLU A 492 -0.65 -18.04 -8.47
N ILE A 493 -0.49 -18.91 -7.47
CA ILE A 493 -0.34 -20.35 -7.66
C ILE A 493 -1.71 -20.95 -8.00
N LYS A 494 -1.74 -21.70 -9.10
CA LYS A 494 -2.92 -22.45 -9.54
C LYS A 494 -2.61 -23.94 -9.55
N LEU A 495 -3.66 -24.76 -9.45
CA LEU A 495 -3.55 -26.21 -9.62
C LEU A 495 -3.02 -26.54 -11.02
N GLY A 496 -1.98 -27.37 -11.10
CA GLY A 496 -1.33 -27.74 -12.36
C GLY A 496 -0.24 -26.76 -12.85
N ASP A 497 0.07 -25.71 -12.08
CA ASP A 497 1.29 -24.92 -12.34
C ASP A 497 2.51 -25.84 -12.22
N GLN A 498 3.35 -25.89 -13.25
CA GLN A 498 4.52 -26.76 -13.28
C GLN A 498 5.68 -26.15 -14.06
N ILE A 499 6.89 -26.56 -13.69
CA ILE A 499 8.12 -26.32 -14.43
C ILE A 499 8.90 -27.63 -14.51
N GLU A 500 9.60 -27.82 -15.63
CA GLU A 500 10.60 -28.88 -15.78
C GLU A 500 11.98 -28.25 -15.64
N LYS A 501 12.81 -28.81 -14.76
CA LYS A 501 14.17 -28.33 -14.51
C LYS A 501 15.03 -29.47 -13.99
N GLU A 502 16.30 -29.50 -14.38
CA GLU A 502 17.29 -30.39 -13.77
C GLU A 502 17.57 -29.93 -12.33
N MET A 503 17.41 -30.83 -11.37
CA MET A 503 17.65 -30.56 -9.95
C MET A 503 18.31 -31.75 -9.28
N THR A 504 18.95 -31.50 -8.13
CA THR A 504 19.49 -32.57 -7.28
C THR A 504 18.50 -32.87 -6.16
N VAL A 505 18.11 -34.14 -6.03
CA VAL A 505 17.12 -34.61 -5.05
C VAL A 505 17.82 -35.46 -4.00
N LEU A 506 17.61 -35.11 -2.73
CA LEU A 506 18.16 -35.79 -1.55
C LEU A 506 17.01 -36.45 -0.78
N PHE A 507 17.17 -37.75 -0.51
CA PHE A 507 16.37 -38.47 0.48
C PHE A 507 17.25 -38.85 1.66
N SER A 508 16.72 -38.68 2.87
CA SER A 508 17.34 -39.18 4.08
C SER A 508 16.33 -39.93 4.92
N ASP A 509 16.74 -41.02 5.55
CA ASP A 509 15.90 -41.84 6.42
C ASP A 509 16.71 -42.32 7.64
N LEU A 510 16.05 -42.44 8.81
CA LEU A 510 16.71 -42.93 10.01
C LEU A 510 16.76 -44.46 10.01
N ARG A 511 17.92 -45.01 10.34
CA ARG A 511 18.07 -46.46 10.44
C ARG A 511 17.38 -46.98 11.71
N SER A 512 16.60 -48.04 11.53
CA SER A 512 15.89 -48.73 12.62
C SER A 512 15.00 -47.79 13.46
N TYR A 513 14.48 -46.71 12.87
CA TYR A 513 13.62 -45.77 13.57
C TYR A 513 12.33 -46.42 14.07
N THR A 514 11.71 -47.33 13.31
CA THR A 514 10.50 -48.03 13.75
C THR A 514 10.71 -48.71 15.10
N MET A 515 11.82 -49.46 15.26
CA MET A 515 12.20 -50.10 16.53
C MET A 515 12.46 -49.09 17.66
N LEU A 516 13.00 -47.92 17.33
CA LEU A 516 13.22 -46.85 18.31
C LEU A 516 11.89 -46.20 18.74
N SER A 517 10.98 -45.97 17.80
CA SER A 517 9.68 -45.32 18.02
C SER A 517 8.73 -46.20 18.84
N GLU A 518 8.79 -47.53 18.70
CA GLU A 518 8.01 -48.48 19.50
C GLU A 518 8.38 -48.46 21.00
N LYS A 519 9.57 -47.96 21.35
CA LYS A 519 10.03 -47.80 22.74
C LYS A 519 9.63 -46.45 23.35
N MET A 520 9.03 -45.54 22.58
CA MET A 520 8.71 -44.18 22.99
C MET A 520 7.21 -43.99 23.16
N THR A 521 6.80 -43.07 24.05
CA THR A 521 5.42 -42.56 24.00
C THR A 521 5.21 -41.71 22.73
N PRO A 522 3.96 -41.49 22.28
CA PRO A 522 3.69 -40.58 21.17
C PRO A 522 4.33 -39.20 21.36
N GLU A 523 4.25 -38.61 22.56
CA GLU A 523 4.83 -37.30 22.88
C GLU A 523 6.36 -37.31 22.79
N GLU A 524 7.01 -38.34 23.33
CA GLU A 524 8.46 -38.52 23.24
C GLU A 524 8.92 -38.71 21.80
N ASN A 525 8.15 -39.46 21.00
CA ASN A 525 8.43 -39.68 19.59
C ASN A 525 8.33 -38.37 18.78
N PHE A 526 7.29 -37.58 18.99
CA PHE A 526 7.15 -36.26 18.36
C PHE A 526 8.28 -35.30 18.76
N GLU A 527 8.66 -35.27 20.04
CA GLU A 527 9.77 -34.43 20.52
C GLU A 527 11.11 -34.90 19.93
N PHE A 528 11.31 -36.22 19.80
CA PHE A 528 12.48 -36.80 19.15
C PHE A 528 12.58 -36.36 17.69
N LEU A 529 11.51 -36.51 16.89
CA LEU A 529 11.47 -36.09 15.49
C LEU A 529 11.76 -34.59 15.35
N ASN A 530 11.10 -33.75 16.15
CA ASN A 530 11.33 -32.30 16.13
C ASN A 530 12.77 -31.93 16.53
N THR A 531 13.34 -32.65 17.50
CA THR A 531 14.74 -32.49 17.94
C THR A 531 15.73 -32.89 16.84
N TYR A 532 15.43 -33.96 16.10
CA TYR A 532 16.21 -34.42 14.95
C TYR A 532 16.12 -33.41 13.79
N PHE A 533 14.91 -33.02 13.36
CA PHE A 533 14.70 -32.08 12.27
C PHE A 533 15.27 -30.68 12.55
N ARG A 534 15.27 -30.24 13.82
CA ARG A 534 15.90 -28.97 14.23
C ARG A 534 17.42 -28.95 13.96
N ARG A 535 18.07 -30.12 13.91
CA ARG A 535 19.50 -30.25 13.61
C ARG A 535 19.77 -30.42 12.12
N VAL A 536 18.92 -31.19 11.43
CA VAL A 536 19.10 -31.52 10.02
C VAL A 536 18.62 -30.41 9.09
N GLY A 537 17.43 -29.85 9.34
CA GLY A 537 16.82 -28.87 8.44
C GLY A 537 17.65 -27.60 8.19
N PRO A 538 18.38 -27.04 9.18
CA PRO A 538 19.29 -25.93 8.91
C PRO A 538 20.44 -26.27 7.96
N MET A 539 20.93 -27.52 7.92
CA MET A 539 22.02 -27.92 7.02
C MET A 539 21.58 -27.86 5.56
N ILE A 540 20.36 -28.31 5.27
CA ILE A 540 19.75 -28.22 3.94
C ILE A 540 19.63 -26.76 3.49
N ARG A 541 19.09 -25.89 4.36
CA ARG A 541 18.92 -24.46 4.04
C ARG A 541 20.24 -23.70 3.91
N LYS A 542 21.25 -24.10 4.68
CA LYS A 542 22.60 -23.51 4.65
C LYS A 542 23.24 -23.68 3.26
N HIS A 543 22.95 -24.78 2.58
CA HIS A 543 23.43 -25.08 1.23
C HIS A 543 22.32 -24.90 0.18
N ASN A 544 21.55 -23.82 0.27
CA ASN A 544 20.56 -23.39 -0.74
C ASN A 544 19.46 -24.41 -1.12
N GLY A 545 19.28 -25.49 -0.36
CA GLY A 545 18.17 -26.42 -0.53
C GLY A 545 16.92 -26.02 0.24
N TYR A 546 15.79 -26.62 -0.12
CA TYR A 546 14.60 -26.65 0.73
C TYR A 546 14.11 -28.07 0.95
N ILE A 547 13.40 -28.25 2.06
CA ILE A 547 12.68 -29.48 2.38
C ILE A 547 11.35 -29.42 1.65
N ASP A 548 11.12 -30.40 0.79
CA ASP A 548 9.84 -30.59 0.10
C ASP A 548 8.80 -31.08 1.11
N LYS A 549 9.13 -32.18 1.81
CA LYS A 549 8.29 -32.75 2.87
C LYS A 549 9.07 -33.61 3.86
N TYR A 550 8.45 -33.79 5.03
CA TYR A 550 8.81 -34.80 6.02
C TYR A 550 7.86 -36.00 5.86
N MET A 551 8.41 -37.22 5.86
CA MET A 551 7.65 -38.46 5.70
C MET A 551 7.97 -39.40 6.86
N GLY A 552 7.32 -39.18 8.01
CA GLY A 552 7.72 -39.87 9.25
C GLY A 552 9.07 -39.34 9.74
N ASP A 553 10.07 -40.21 9.77
CA ASP A 553 11.49 -39.91 10.04
C ASP A 553 12.30 -39.55 8.80
N ALA A 554 11.76 -39.81 7.61
CA ALA A 554 12.42 -39.49 6.35
C ALA A 554 12.25 -38.02 5.94
N ILE A 555 13.25 -37.50 5.24
CA ILE A 555 13.30 -36.13 4.71
C ILE A 555 13.53 -36.20 3.21
N MET A 556 12.66 -35.51 2.46
CA MET A 556 12.88 -35.24 1.05
C MET A 556 13.26 -33.76 0.87
N ALA A 557 14.39 -33.52 0.23
CA ALA A 557 14.89 -32.17 -0.04
C ALA A 557 15.35 -32.02 -1.49
N VAL A 558 15.26 -30.79 -1.99
CA VAL A 558 15.52 -30.44 -3.39
C VAL A 558 16.51 -29.29 -3.45
N PHE A 559 17.48 -29.42 -4.36
CA PHE A 559 18.56 -28.47 -4.59
C PHE A 559 18.50 -28.02 -6.07
N PRO A 560 17.98 -26.80 -6.33
CA PRO A 560 17.56 -26.42 -7.68
C PRO A 560 18.69 -25.90 -8.57
N ASN A 561 19.89 -25.65 -8.05
CA ASN A 561 20.94 -24.93 -8.78
C ASN A 561 22.27 -25.68 -8.87
N ASN A 562 22.67 -26.42 -7.83
CA ASN A 562 23.99 -27.05 -7.75
C ASN A 562 23.90 -28.41 -7.04
N SER A 563 24.57 -29.44 -7.57
CA SER A 563 24.72 -30.75 -6.95
C SER A 563 25.68 -30.75 -5.76
N ASP A 564 26.70 -29.90 -5.76
CA ASP A 564 27.64 -29.73 -4.64
C ASP A 564 26.90 -29.32 -3.35
N ASP A 565 25.90 -28.46 -3.49
CA ASP A 565 25.05 -28.01 -2.39
C ASP A 565 24.36 -29.21 -1.69
N ALA A 566 23.88 -30.19 -2.46
CA ALA A 566 23.26 -31.40 -1.92
C ALA A 566 24.26 -32.31 -1.21
N VAL A 567 25.44 -32.54 -1.81
CA VAL A 567 26.49 -33.40 -1.24
C VAL A 567 27.07 -32.78 0.03
N ARG A 568 27.40 -31.47 0.01
CA ARG A 568 27.88 -30.73 1.20
C ARG A 568 26.82 -30.70 2.30
N SER A 569 25.54 -30.55 1.94
CA SER A 569 24.45 -30.70 2.90
C SER A 569 24.44 -32.10 3.53
N ALA A 570 24.55 -33.16 2.75
CA ALA A 570 24.57 -34.53 3.27
C ALA A 570 25.73 -34.77 4.24
N ILE A 571 26.94 -34.27 3.92
CA ILE A 571 28.11 -34.34 4.79
C ILE A 571 27.85 -33.59 6.11
N ASP A 572 27.33 -32.36 6.04
CA ASP A 572 27.00 -31.56 7.23
C ASP A 572 25.90 -32.22 8.08
N ILE A 573 24.94 -32.90 7.46
CA ILE A 573 23.90 -33.69 8.15
C ILE A 573 24.55 -34.84 8.94
N GLN A 574 25.43 -35.63 8.32
CA GLN A 574 26.11 -36.74 9.00
C GLN A 574 26.96 -36.23 10.19
N LYS A 575 27.68 -35.12 10.01
CA LYS A 575 28.44 -34.47 11.09
C LYS A 575 27.54 -33.96 12.22
N ALA A 576 26.38 -33.40 11.89
CA ALA A 576 25.40 -32.97 12.88
C ALA A 576 24.81 -34.15 13.67
N ILE A 577 24.58 -35.30 13.02
CA ILE A 577 24.15 -36.54 13.66
C ILE A 577 25.24 -37.10 14.57
N SER A 578 26.51 -37.18 14.13
CA SER A 578 27.64 -37.60 14.96
C SER A 578 27.75 -36.73 16.23
N LYS A 579 27.62 -35.40 16.09
CA LYS A 579 27.58 -34.49 17.23
C LYS A 579 26.38 -34.75 18.16
N PHE A 580 25.20 -35.04 17.60
CA PHE A 580 24.02 -35.37 18.39
C PHE A 580 24.19 -36.68 19.17
N ASN A 581 24.78 -37.70 18.54
CA ASN A 581 25.09 -38.97 19.18
C ASN A 581 26.02 -38.82 20.39
N LYS A 582 27.01 -37.92 20.33
CA LYS A 582 27.86 -37.61 21.50
C LYS A 582 27.05 -37.14 22.70
N THR A 583 25.99 -36.35 22.50
CA THR A 583 25.06 -35.95 23.57
C THR A 583 24.17 -37.10 24.01
N ARG A 584 23.65 -37.91 23.07
CA ARG A 584 22.80 -39.07 23.36
C ARG A 584 23.51 -40.10 24.24
N ILE A 585 24.76 -40.44 23.90
CA ILE A 585 25.60 -41.36 24.68
C ILE A 585 25.81 -40.85 26.11
N LYS A 586 26.09 -39.56 26.28
CA LYS A 586 26.24 -38.94 27.63
C LYS A 586 24.97 -39.06 28.47
N ASN A 587 23.81 -39.09 27.84
CA ASN A 587 22.51 -39.23 28.49
C ASN A 587 22.03 -40.70 28.58
N GLY A 588 22.88 -41.68 28.24
CA GLY A 588 22.54 -43.10 28.27
C GLY A 588 21.54 -43.54 27.18
N LEU A 589 21.38 -42.74 26.11
CA LEU A 589 20.46 -43.03 25.01
C LEU A 589 21.18 -43.74 23.84
N GLU A 590 20.47 -44.63 23.16
CA GLU A 590 20.95 -45.30 21.94
C GLU A 590 21.31 -44.28 20.85
N ILE A 591 22.40 -44.53 20.11
CA ILE A 591 22.81 -43.71 18.96
C ILE A 591 21.81 -43.84 17.81
N ILE A 592 21.80 -42.84 16.93
CA ILE A 592 21.02 -42.89 15.70
C ILE A 592 21.94 -42.78 14.49
N GLN A 593 21.51 -43.35 13.37
CA GLN A 593 22.19 -43.26 12.08
C GLN A 593 21.16 -42.88 11.02
N ALA A 594 21.59 -42.16 9.99
CA ALA A 594 20.77 -41.85 8.84
C ALA A 594 21.45 -42.33 7.56
N GLY A 595 20.66 -42.92 6.67
CA GLY A 595 21.06 -43.11 5.27
C GLY A 595 20.72 -41.87 4.46
N ILE A 596 21.56 -41.51 3.49
CA ILE A 596 21.28 -40.42 2.55
C ILE A 596 21.52 -40.91 1.12
N GLY A 597 20.51 -40.78 0.26
CA GLY A 597 20.59 -41.04 -1.17
C GLY A 597 20.41 -39.75 -1.99
N ILE A 598 21.31 -39.50 -2.94
CA ILE A 598 21.31 -38.30 -3.78
C ILE A 598 21.39 -38.66 -5.27
N HIS A 599 20.49 -38.09 -6.06
CA HIS A 599 20.53 -38.20 -7.51
C HIS A 599 20.20 -36.86 -8.16
N THR A 600 20.81 -36.60 -9.32
CA THR A 600 20.66 -35.38 -10.12
C THR A 600 20.06 -35.76 -11.46
N GLY A 601 18.99 -35.08 -11.84
CA GLY A 601 18.33 -35.30 -13.13
C GLY A 601 17.11 -34.41 -13.31
N ASP A 602 16.41 -34.59 -14.43
CA ASP A 602 15.23 -33.82 -14.75
C ASP A 602 14.08 -34.09 -13.76
N VAL A 603 13.50 -33.01 -13.24
CA VAL A 603 12.36 -33.06 -12.34
C VAL A 603 11.24 -32.13 -12.78
N ILE A 604 10.00 -32.54 -12.53
CA ILE A 604 8.84 -31.67 -12.67
C ILE A 604 8.48 -31.15 -11.28
N LEU A 605 8.73 -29.87 -11.03
CA LEU A 605 8.25 -29.16 -9.84
C LEU A 605 6.90 -28.55 -10.17
N GLY A 606 5.87 -28.85 -9.38
CA GLY A 606 4.54 -28.32 -9.63
C GLY A 606 3.56 -28.48 -8.49
N THR A 607 2.33 -28.05 -8.73
CA THR A 607 1.21 -28.22 -7.82
C THR A 607 0.28 -29.35 -8.28
N ILE A 608 0.01 -30.29 -7.37
CA ILE A 608 -0.92 -31.41 -7.56
C ILE A 608 -2.01 -31.37 -6.48
N GLY A 609 -3.13 -32.05 -6.71
CA GLY A 609 -4.23 -32.14 -5.74
C GLY A 609 -5.59 -31.86 -6.37
N GLU A 610 -6.45 -31.19 -5.62
CA GLU A 610 -7.81 -30.79 -6.02
C GLU A 610 -8.09 -29.32 -5.61
N ASP A 611 -9.27 -28.81 -5.96
CA ASP A 611 -9.60 -27.38 -5.85
C ASP A 611 -9.49 -26.82 -4.41
N GLU A 612 -9.76 -27.63 -3.38
CA GLU A 612 -9.67 -27.24 -1.97
C GLU A 612 -8.32 -27.57 -1.32
N ARG A 613 -7.51 -28.43 -1.95
CA ARG A 613 -6.21 -28.88 -1.43
C ARG A 613 -5.19 -29.08 -2.53
N MET A 614 -4.22 -28.16 -2.55
CA MET A 614 -3.03 -28.27 -3.38
C MET A 614 -1.81 -28.65 -2.54
N GLU A 615 -0.97 -29.51 -3.09
CA GLU A 615 0.35 -29.84 -2.60
C GLU A 615 1.37 -29.47 -3.67
N GLY A 616 2.32 -28.62 -3.29
CA GLY A 616 3.47 -28.33 -4.13
C GLY A 616 4.55 -29.37 -3.88
N THR A 617 4.98 -30.07 -4.92
CA THR A 617 5.96 -31.16 -4.79
C THR A 617 6.72 -31.38 -6.09
N VAL A 618 7.73 -32.23 -6.03
CA VAL A 618 8.53 -32.65 -7.17
C VAL A 618 8.17 -34.07 -7.56
N ILE A 619 7.96 -34.32 -8.86
CA ILE A 619 7.65 -35.63 -9.41
C ILE A 619 8.58 -35.89 -10.59
N SER A 620 9.32 -37.00 -10.56
CA SER A 620 10.00 -37.56 -11.73
C SER A 620 10.60 -38.92 -11.42
N ASP A 621 11.20 -39.54 -12.43
CA ASP A 621 12.06 -40.71 -12.26
C ASP A 621 13.27 -40.44 -11.36
N ALA A 622 13.79 -39.20 -11.36
CA ALA A 622 14.92 -38.83 -10.51
C ALA A 622 14.56 -38.88 -9.01
N VAL A 623 13.34 -38.45 -8.64
CA VAL A 623 12.83 -38.58 -7.27
C VAL A 623 12.75 -40.04 -6.84
N ASN A 624 12.21 -40.90 -7.70
CA ASN A 624 12.11 -42.34 -7.43
C ASN A 624 13.50 -42.99 -7.30
N LEU A 625 14.47 -42.57 -8.12
CA LEU A 625 15.84 -43.08 -8.05
C LEU A 625 16.55 -42.65 -6.76
N SER A 626 16.42 -41.38 -6.33
CA SER A 626 16.98 -40.93 -5.05
C SER A 626 16.43 -41.71 -3.85
N SER A 627 15.11 -41.96 -3.81
CA SER A 627 14.49 -42.75 -2.74
C SER A 627 14.99 -44.21 -2.73
N ARG A 628 15.19 -44.82 -3.91
CA ARG A 628 15.78 -46.16 -4.01
C ARG A 628 17.24 -46.17 -3.57
N LEU A 629 17.98 -45.12 -3.90
CA LEU A 629 19.38 -44.96 -3.52
C LEU A 629 19.53 -44.78 -2.00
N GLU A 630 18.61 -44.06 -1.34
CA GLU A 630 18.54 -44.03 0.12
C GLU A 630 18.35 -45.44 0.67
N ASN A 631 17.41 -46.22 0.15
CA ASN A 631 17.21 -47.60 0.64
C ASN A 631 18.45 -48.49 0.46
N LEU A 632 19.24 -48.28 -0.61
CA LEU A 632 20.51 -48.97 -0.82
C LEU A 632 21.55 -48.67 0.28
N THR A 633 21.44 -47.54 0.97
CA THR A 633 22.32 -47.22 2.10
C THR A 633 22.19 -48.26 3.22
N LYS A 634 21.00 -48.82 3.42
CA LYS A 634 20.71 -49.87 4.41
C LYS A 634 21.35 -51.21 4.00
N LEU A 635 21.35 -51.50 2.70
CA LEU A 635 21.97 -52.71 2.14
C LEU A 635 23.48 -52.66 2.30
N TYR A 636 24.13 -51.58 1.88
CA TYR A 636 25.59 -51.45 1.90
C TYR A 636 26.17 -50.94 3.24
N ASN A 637 25.31 -50.58 4.18
CA ASN A 637 25.71 -49.89 5.42
C ASN A 637 26.40 -48.53 5.17
N ALA A 638 26.21 -47.93 4.00
CA ALA A 638 26.79 -46.65 3.60
C ALA A 638 26.04 -45.45 4.24
N SER A 639 26.77 -44.38 4.54
CA SER A 639 26.17 -43.16 5.11
C SER A 639 25.56 -42.24 4.05
N ILE A 640 26.26 -42.07 2.92
CA ILE A 640 25.86 -41.20 1.82
C ILE A 640 26.14 -41.93 0.51
N LEU A 641 25.11 -42.07 -0.32
CA LEU A 641 25.20 -42.63 -1.66
C LEU A 641 24.78 -41.61 -2.69
N ILE A 642 25.55 -41.51 -3.76
CA ILE A 642 25.25 -40.70 -4.94
C ILE A 642 25.26 -41.57 -6.20
N THR A 643 24.57 -41.11 -7.24
CA THR A 643 24.67 -41.71 -8.58
C THR A 643 25.84 -41.15 -9.38
N MET A 644 26.24 -41.84 -10.44
CA MET A 644 27.19 -41.31 -11.41
C MET A 644 26.73 -39.99 -12.04
N ASP A 645 25.43 -39.82 -12.30
CA ASP A 645 24.89 -38.58 -12.86
C ASP A 645 25.14 -37.39 -11.91
N THR A 646 24.94 -37.59 -10.61
CA THR A 646 25.29 -36.59 -9.59
C THR A 646 26.79 -36.32 -9.56
N PHE A 647 27.63 -37.35 -9.64
CA PHE A 647 29.08 -37.19 -9.64
C PHE A 647 29.58 -36.38 -10.84
N ILE A 648 29.02 -36.61 -12.03
CA ILE A 648 29.32 -35.87 -13.26
C ILE A 648 28.87 -34.40 -13.13
N ALA A 649 27.76 -34.14 -12.44
CA ALA A 649 27.22 -32.80 -12.25
C ALA A 649 28.02 -31.94 -11.23
N LEU A 650 28.88 -32.54 -10.40
CA LEU A 650 29.71 -31.82 -9.44
C LEU A 650 30.68 -30.86 -10.15
N GLU A 651 30.85 -29.65 -9.58
CA GLU A 651 31.76 -28.64 -10.12
C GLU A 651 33.22 -29.07 -10.04
N ASN A 652 33.62 -29.64 -8.89
CA ASN A 652 34.95 -30.18 -8.67
C ASN A 652 34.89 -31.52 -7.96
N GLN A 653 35.15 -32.59 -8.72
CA GLN A 653 35.06 -33.97 -8.23
C GLN A 653 36.15 -34.31 -7.21
N ASP A 654 37.30 -33.63 -7.29
CA ASP A 654 38.46 -33.88 -6.40
C ASP A 654 38.25 -33.33 -4.98
N ASP A 655 37.21 -32.52 -4.77
CA ASP A 655 36.87 -31.98 -3.44
C ASP A 655 36.25 -33.04 -2.50
N TYR A 656 35.88 -34.21 -3.04
CA TYR A 656 35.14 -35.24 -2.32
C TYR A 656 35.89 -36.56 -2.27
N THR A 657 35.93 -37.16 -1.09
CA THR A 657 36.47 -38.50 -0.89
C THR A 657 35.40 -39.53 -1.21
N LEU A 658 35.63 -40.38 -2.21
CA LEU A 658 34.63 -41.32 -2.70
C LEU A 658 35.14 -42.74 -2.91
N ARG A 659 34.21 -43.68 -2.99
CA ARG A 659 34.43 -45.10 -3.33
C ARG A 659 33.32 -45.58 -4.28
N ILE A 660 33.67 -46.16 -5.42
CA ILE A 660 32.66 -46.76 -6.34
C ILE A 660 32.19 -48.07 -5.73
N LEU A 661 30.90 -48.19 -5.40
CA LEU A 661 30.38 -49.35 -4.68
C LEU A 661 29.84 -50.45 -5.58
N ASP A 662 28.88 -50.14 -6.44
CA ASP A 662 28.17 -51.15 -7.22
C ASP A 662 27.53 -50.56 -8.48
N ARG A 663 27.14 -51.43 -9.41
CA ARG A 663 26.24 -51.13 -10.52
C ARG A 663 24.95 -51.88 -10.30
N VAL A 664 23.84 -51.16 -10.19
CA VAL A 664 22.54 -51.75 -9.84
C VAL A 664 21.55 -51.53 -10.98
N LYS A 665 20.77 -52.57 -11.32
CA LYS A 665 19.68 -52.43 -12.29
C LYS A 665 18.43 -51.92 -11.61
N VAL A 666 17.86 -50.85 -12.15
CA VAL A 666 16.64 -50.24 -11.62
C VAL A 666 15.42 -50.91 -12.26
N LYS A 667 14.54 -51.51 -11.45
CA LYS A 667 13.30 -52.15 -11.92
C LYS A 667 12.48 -51.17 -12.77
N GLY A 668 12.17 -51.58 -14.00
CA GLY A 668 11.43 -50.79 -15.00
C GLY A 668 12.30 -50.07 -16.04
N LYS A 669 13.63 -50.14 -15.96
CA LYS A 669 14.56 -49.59 -16.96
C LYS A 669 15.62 -50.62 -17.37
N GLU A 670 16.09 -50.54 -18.61
CA GLU A 670 17.19 -51.39 -19.10
C GLU A 670 18.58 -50.88 -18.67
N LYS A 671 18.69 -49.60 -18.27
CA LYS A 671 19.97 -48.95 -17.90
C LYS A 671 20.35 -49.21 -16.44
N PHE A 672 21.61 -49.55 -16.23
CA PHE A 672 22.24 -49.67 -14.91
C PHE A 672 22.59 -48.30 -14.33
N VAL A 673 22.55 -48.18 -13.02
CA VAL A 673 22.99 -47.01 -12.28
C VAL A 673 24.22 -47.37 -11.46
N THR A 674 25.32 -46.66 -11.68
CA THR A 674 26.52 -46.78 -10.84
C THR A 674 26.29 -46.00 -9.56
N VAL A 675 26.51 -46.67 -8.43
CA VAL A 675 26.37 -46.16 -7.08
C VAL A 675 27.75 -45.85 -6.52
N ILE A 676 27.91 -44.63 -6.02
CA ILE A 676 29.16 -44.11 -5.47
C ILE A 676 28.89 -43.71 -4.02
N GLU A 677 29.77 -44.09 -3.12
CA GLU A 677 29.72 -43.70 -1.72
C GLU A 677 30.59 -42.47 -1.48
N ILE A 678 30.06 -41.50 -0.73
CA ILE A 678 30.80 -40.34 -0.25
C ILE A 678 31.28 -40.60 1.17
N LEU A 679 32.59 -40.60 1.36
CA LEU A 679 33.25 -40.98 2.60
C LEU A 679 33.41 -39.82 3.60
N ASP A 680 33.31 -38.57 3.13
CA ASP A 680 33.53 -37.36 3.95
C ASP A 680 32.51 -37.17 5.11
N GLY A 681 31.46 -37.99 5.14
CA GLY A 681 30.47 -38.04 6.21
C GLY A 681 30.87 -38.92 7.41
N TYR A 682 31.93 -39.72 7.30
CA TYR A 682 32.42 -40.57 8.40
C TYR A 682 33.30 -39.79 9.39
N ASP A 683 33.43 -40.31 10.62
CA ASP A 683 34.40 -39.80 11.58
C ASP A 683 35.84 -40.15 11.12
N ASP A 684 36.82 -39.29 11.45
CA ASP A 684 38.20 -39.32 10.91
C ASP A 684 38.85 -40.72 10.98
N SER A 685 38.68 -41.46 12.08
CA SER A 685 39.27 -42.80 12.23
C SER A 685 38.69 -43.86 11.28
N ILE A 686 37.41 -43.75 10.95
CA ILE A 686 36.75 -44.67 10.00
C ILE A 686 37.12 -44.28 8.58
N LEU A 687 37.18 -42.98 8.31
CA LEU A 687 37.57 -42.44 7.01
C LEU A 687 38.98 -42.89 6.61
N GLU A 688 39.96 -42.80 7.51
CA GLU A 688 41.33 -43.28 7.26
C GLU A 688 41.36 -44.78 6.90
N ALA A 689 40.66 -45.63 7.66
CA ALA A 689 40.60 -47.07 7.39
C ALA A 689 39.89 -47.40 6.05
N MET A 690 38.85 -46.63 5.69
CA MET A 690 38.18 -46.78 4.40
C MET A 690 39.07 -46.33 3.24
N LEU A 691 39.89 -45.30 3.42
CA LEU A 691 40.85 -44.84 2.42
C LEU A 691 41.96 -45.86 2.17
N ASP A 692 42.52 -46.44 3.23
CA ASP A 692 43.56 -47.48 3.13
C ASP A 692 43.06 -48.75 2.44
N SER A 693 41.78 -49.08 2.63
CA SER A 693 41.16 -50.26 2.03
C SER A 693 40.58 -50.03 0.63
N LYS A 694 40.38 -48.77 0.22
CA LYS A 694 39.70 -48.39 -1.03
C LYS A 694 40.29 -49.08 -2.26
N ILE A 695 41.61 -49.07 -2.41
CA ILE A 695 42.27 -49.63 -3.60
C ILE A 695 42.03 -51.14 -3.73
N TYR A 696 42.09 -51.87 -2.60
CA TYR A 696 41.82 -53.31 -2.59
C TYR A 696 40.36 -53.62 -2.91
N PHE A 697 39.44 -52.77 -2.44
CA PHE A 697 38.02 -52.91 -2.76
C PHE A 697 37.76 -52.72 -4.25
N GLU A 698 38.24 -51.62 -4.85
CA GLU A 698 38.00 -51.29 -6.26
C GLU A 698 38.69 -52.28 -7.21
N GLU A 699 39.91 -52.73 -6.89
CA GLU A 699 40.57 -53.82 -7.63
C GLU A 699 39.82 -55.15 -7.47
N GLY A 700 39.32 -55.46 -6.26
CA GLY A 700 38.53 -56.65 -5.98
C GLY A 700 37.25 -56.69 -6.82
N VAL A 701 36.52 -55.57 -6.90
CA VAL A 701 35.34 -55.42 -7.77
C VAL A 701 35.72 -55.59 -9.24
N THR A 702 36.87 -55.07 -9.67
CA THR A 702 37.36 -55.23 -11.04
C THR A 702 37.62 -56.71 -11.39
N PHE A 703 38.28 -57.47 -10.50
CA PHE A 703 38.48 -58.91 -10.70
C PHE A 703 37.17 -59.70 -10.66
N TYR A 704 36.24 -59.32 -9.77
CA TYR A 704 34.90 -59.90 -9.70
C TYR A 704 34.17 -59.74 -11.04
N LEU A 705 34.11 -58.53 -11.60
CA LEU A 705 33.47 -58.28 -12.91
C LEU A 705 34.15 -59.04 -14.06
N ASN A 706 35.47 -59.29 -13.96
CA ASN A 706 36.23 -60.09 -14.91
C ASN A 706 36.13 -61.61 -14.69
N ARG A 707 35.26 -62.07 -13.76
CA ARG A 707 35.03 -63.49 -13.41
C ARG A 707 36.24 -64.19 -12.75
N ASP A 708 37.23 -63.44 -12.27
CA ASP A 708 38.37 -63.95 -11.51
C ASP A 708 38.06 -63.90 -10.00
N PHE A 709 37.17 -64.80 -9.57
CA PHE A 709 36.64 -64.80 -8.20
C PHE A 709 37.70 -65.12 -7.15
N ASP A 710 38.72 -65.91 -7.46
CA ASP A 710 39.78 -66.25 -6.51
C ASP A 710 40.62 -65.02 -6.14
N LYS A 711 41.01 -64.20 -7.13
CA LYS A 711 41.71 -62.93 -6.84
C LYS A 711 40.79 -61.92 -6.17
N ALA A 712 39.53 -61.84 -6.58
CA ALA A 712 38.55 -60.96 -5.95
C ALA A 712 38.39 -61.27 -4.46
N LEU A 713 38.19 -62.55 -4.08
CA LEU A 713 38.06 -62.99 -2.69
C LEU A 713 39.31 -62.69 -1.86
N GLY A 714 40.52 -62.85 -2.44
CA GLY A 714 41.76 -62.50 -1.78
C GLY A 714 41.89 -61.00 -1.48
N LEU A 715 41.45 -60.13 -2.40
CA LEU A 715 41.45 -58.68 -2.20
C LEU A 715 40.35 -58.23 -1.22
N PHE A 716 39.15 -58.80 -1.30
CA PHE A 716 38.07 -58.49 -0.35
C PHE A 716 38.41 -58.92 1.08
N SER A 717 39.14 -60.02 1.25
CA SER A 717 39.64 -60.44 2.56
C SER A 717 40.59 -59.40 3.16
N LYS A 718 41.47 -58.79 2.34
CA LYS A 718 42.32 -57.67 2.77
C LYS A 718 41.51 -56.45 3.19
N VAL A 719 40.42 -56.12 2.47
CA VAL A 719 39.53 -55.01 2.87
C VAL A 719 38.96 -55.23 4.27
N LEU A 720 38.55 -56.46 4.60
CA LEU A 720 38.03 -56.81 5.93
C LEU A 720 39.10 -56.80 7.04
N GLU A 721 40.39 -56.83 6.72
CA GLU A 721 41.47 -56.62 7.70
C GLU A 721 41.50 -55.15 8.18
N PHE A 722 41.23 -54.19 7.30
CA PHE A 722 41.15 -52.76 7.63
C PHE A 722 39.78 -52.37 8.18
N VAL A 723 38.69 -52.86 7.57
CA VAL A 723 37.30 -52.54 7.93
C VAL A 723 36.49 -53.83 8.09
N PRO A 724 36.55 -54.47 9.27
CA PRO A 724 35.92 -55.79 9.50
C PRO A 724 34.41 -55.83 9.29
N ASP A 725 33.73 -54.68 9.44
CA ASP A 725 32.29 -54.55 9.31
C ASP A 725 31.83 -53.92 8.00
N ASP A 726 32.71 -53.86 6.99
CA ASP A 726 32.33 -53.40 5.66
C ASP A 726 31.33 -54.36 4.99
N LYS A 727 30.06 -53.95 4.99
CA LYS A 727 28.95 -54.75 4.47
C LYS A 727 28.98 -54.85 2.96
N ALA A 728 29.48 -53.83 2.25
CA ALA A 728 29.63 -53.90 0.79
C ALA A 728 30.61 -55.02 0.40
N THR A 729 31.75 -55.08 1.09
CA THR A 729 32.74 -56.14 0.89
C THR A 729 32.18 -57.53 1.20
N LYS A 730 31.46 -57.69 2.31
CA LYS A 730 30.81 -58.96 2.67
C LYS A 730 29.80 -59.43 1.62
N ILE A 731 29.04 -58.51 1.02
CA ILE A 731 28.11 -58.81 -0.07
C ILE A 731 28.86 -59.35 -1.29
N TYR A 732 29.96 -58.71 -1.70
CA TYR A 732 30.75 -59.19 -2.83
C TYR A 732 31.41 -60.54 -2.58
N ILE A 733 31.87 -60.82 -1.36
CA ILE A 733 32.40 -62.15 -0.99
C ILE A 733 31.30 -63.21 -1.17
N GLN A 734 30.11 -62.98 -0.61
CA GLN A 734 28.98 -63.91 -0.74
C GLN A 734 28.61 -64.16 -2.21
N ARG A 735 28.56 -63.10 -3.02
CA ARG A 735 28.29 -63.20 -4.47
C ARG A 735 29.38 -64.00 -5.19
N ALA A 736 30.65 -63.71 -4.92
CA ALA A 736 31.78 -64.40 -5.55
C ALA A 736 31.82 -65.89 -5.19
N GLU A 737 31.55 -66.24 -3.93
CA GLU A 737 31.42 -67.64 -3.49
C GLU A 737 30.25 -68.35 -4.19
N TYR A 738 29.08 -67.69 -4.26
CA TYR A 738 27.92 -68.23 -4.94
C TYR A 738 28.20 -68.57 -6.42
N TYR A 739 28.78 -67.64 -7.19
CA TYR A 739 29.08 -67.85 -8.60
C TYR A 739 30.22 -68.85 -8.84
N LYS A 740 31.13 -69.01 -7.87
CA LYS A 740 32.16 -70.05 -7.89
C LYS A 740 31.54 -71.45 -7.73
N GLU A 741 30.47 -71.58 -6.95
CA GLU A 741 29.76 -72.85 -6.74
C GLU A 741 28.73 -73.17 -7.86
N HIS A 742 28.05 -72.16 -8.40
CA HIS A 742 26.90 -72.35 -9.29
C HIS A 742 27.17 -72.08 -10.78
N ASN A 743 28.41 -71.71 -11.12
CA ASN A 743 28.82 -71.19 -12.44
C ASN A 743 28.12 -69.88 -12.84
N VAL A 744 28.83 -69.07 -13.62
CA VAL A 744 28.35 -67.75 -14.08
C VAL A 744 27.46 -67.92 -15.32
N PRO A 745 26.26 -67.31 -15.37
CA PRO A 745 25.43 -67.27 -16.57
C PRO A 745 26.16 -66.68 -17.79
N VAL A 746 25.78 -67.12 -18.99
CA VAL A 746 26.46 -66.69 -20.24
C VAL A 746 26.25 -65.20 -20.50
N ASP A 747 25.06 -64.69 -20.18
CA ASP A 747 24.60 -63.31 -20.27
C ASP A 747 24.88 -62.46 -19.02
N TRP A 748 25.72 -62.96 -18.10
CA TRP A 748 26.08 -62.25 -16.88
C TRP A 748 26.89 -60.98 -17.20
N ASP A 749 26.31 -59.84 -16.87
CA ASP A 749 26.85 -58.49 -17.01
C ASP A 749 27.47 -57.96 -15.71
N GLY A 750 27.54 -58.80 -14.67
CA GLY A 750 28.08 -58.43 -13.36
C GLY A 750 27.13 -57.63 -12.48
N VAL A 751 25.89 -57.39 -12.94
CA VAL A 751 24.91 -56.55 -12.24
C VAL A 751 23.80 -57.40 -11.64
N GLU A 752 23.60 -57.28 -10.34
CA GLU A 752 22.47 -57.90 -9.65
C GLU A 752 21.16 -57.13 -9.94
N ILE A 753 20.10 -57.89 -10.25
CA ILE A 753 18.74 -57.37 -10.34
C ILE A 753 18.16 -57.41 -8.93
N LEU A 754 18.00 -56.25 -8.30
CA LEU A 754 17.32 -56.17 -7.01
C LEU A 754 15.83 -56.42 -7.21
N GLU A 755 15.37 -57.65 -6.97
CA GLU A 755 13.95 -57.96 -6.90
C GLU A 755 13.33 -57.37 -5.62
N GLU A 756 12.21 -56.66 -5.78
CA GLU A 756 11.49 -55.96 -4.72
C GLU A 756 11.02 -56.93 -3.62
N LYS A 757 11.64 -56.82 -2.43
CA LYS A 757 10.98 -56.52 -1.15
C LYS A 757 11.97 -56.73 -0.01
N PHE A 758 12.57 -55.64 0.44
CA PHE A 758 13.01 -55.52 1.84
C PHE A 758 12.03 -54.54 2.50
N TYR A 759 10.86 -55.05 2.89
CA TYR A 759 10.02 -54.45 3.91
C TYR A 759 10.39 -55.05 5.25
#